data_AF-A0A959AKH6-F1
#
_entry.id   AF-A0A959AKH6-F1
#
_cell.length_a   1.000
_cell.length_b   1.000
_cell.length_c   1.000
_cell.angle_alpha   90.00
_cell.angle_beta   90.00
_cell.angle_gamma   90.00
#
_symmetry.space_group_name_H-M   'P 1'
#
loop_
_entity.id
_entity.type
_entity.pdbx_description
1 polymer ?
#
loop_
_entity_poly.entity_id
_entity_poly.type
_entity_poly.pdbx_seq_one_letter_code
_entity_poly.pdbx_strand_id
1 'polypeptide(L)'
;MAAFLTFELRYWLKNGAFYTYAGLFFLLGLFTMAGAAGVFGEGSSDTATANAPLQLFAFVQLFGKLLLLVLPAVVGTPVYRDYASGMHRILYSYPFSKKAYLLGKFLSGLLAGLFIALLAVLGLAIGTQLPGVDPDKLLPMDAGAYLQLYFLYLLPNILVVSVLVFCAVGISRSLYAGFFAVLLFWLFRDLILRILGDSTAGLLLEPFGESTTQFFTQNLTAIAKNSAPLPLEPAILFNRGLWLGLALVGFGWFYRWFSFDLEPPVWRWRRSQTRAQRISGSGGLATQPVLKVQPDFSFFQKIRIVWRLAQTDCSHILRSRGFQIILGAGALFLVLTILNLNPQTDTNVLPCTWVILGLPMLFFSLLVQGLTFLYAGLLVHRARLAGMSSLVDATPAPNWVIFLSKLLALVGIQLVLLGMVLVVGLAVQQYRGFDRPELGHYLFDLLGVHLPEFIIWALAALFVQSLLTNPYLGLFILIGGSLALGQLPGLGITSPVFIFNQTPDPHFYLRYSEMNGHAHGLAAHFLYKIYWLVFGLLLGGGALLAWQRGLPTSVGERWRLAKTRFSGPLAGWIVASALVFTAFGAVLFLEENKPLNRQLSALEQQQQLARFQQDFEKFRHTAQPRITALFFNMEIAPKTQTLRVEGRYTLVNKTARPIDTLLIKCGYDEQTELQLPAGTRMLAQDSLFKFAVYQISSPLAPGDSLNFGFYIINKPNTWLTRNSNVLENGTQIKNDIFPRLGYFAETEKAVPGDPAAHQNHYQSIDADVIDLEAVVHTDPNQTVVAPGYLKKMWTADGRRHFHFKTDQPVKFVFSVLSGRYAQMEEQYKDVDLRIYHHPEHTYCLPQLMAGMKAALDYNTANFSPYPHRQINLVEFPRSEGSYATTAANCIPVSEIRFVHDTSRAGAVDIAFYVAAHELSHQWWGNQLLPADAPGATMLTESIAEYVTAKAYEKQYGKNSALKFLQIQRKRYLSGHNAETATEPPLVQVLPEQPYLAYGKGALAFYTLSEQWGEARLNAALRTFLLSHNRPAPPYAIAVDLVSHLKNTAPESLRPLIGELFEGAEVEPFLNIVDTWLLAK
;
A
#
# COMPACT_ATOMS: atom_id res chain seq x y z
N MET A 1 0.75 -13.38 -50.11
CA MET A 1 1.12 -13.25 -48.67
C MET A 1 2.36 -12.37 -48.53
N ALA A 2 3.50 -12.76 -49.12
CA ALA A 2 4.75 -11.99 -49.07
C ALA A 2 4.58 -10.51 -49.47
N ALA A 3 3.83 -10.20 -50.53
CA ALA A 3 3.57 -8.82 -50.95
C ALA A 3 2.91 -7.94 -49.86
N PHE A 4 1.87 -8.46 -49.18
CA PHE A 4 1.23 -7.75 -48.07
C PHE A 4 2.20 -7.58 -46.90
N LEU A 5 2.92 -8.63 -46.53
CA LEU A 5 3.89 -8.59 -45.44
C LEU A 5 4.99 -7.55 -45.70
N THR A 6 5.60 -7.56 -46.88
CA THR A 6 6.66 -6.61 -47.26
C THR A 6 6.15 -5.17 -47.31
N PHE A 7 4.93 -4.95 -47.80
CA PHE A 7 4.31 -3.62 -47.81
C PHE A 7 4.11 -3.09 -46.38
N GLU A 8 3.53 -3.90 -45.50
CA GLU A 8 3.25 -3.52 -44.12
C GLU A 8 4.54 -3.32 -43.30
N LEU A 9 5.56 -4.16 -43.49
CA LEU A 9 6.87 -3.97 -42.85
C LEU A 9 7.57 -2.69 -43.32
N ARG A 10 7.53 -2.38 -44.63
CA ARG A 10 8.05 -1.10 -45.15
C ARG A 10 7.28 0.09 -44.59
N TYR A 11 5.98 -0.05 -44.33
CA TYR A 11 5.20 0.99 -43.67
C TYR A 11 5.67 1.19 -42.22
N TRP A 12 5.86 0.12 -41.46
CA TRP A 12 6.35 0.22 -40.07
C TRP A 12 7.71 0.89 -39.98
N LEU A 13 8.64 0.55 -40.87
CA LEU A 13 9.98 1.18 -40.94
C LEU A 13 9.94 2.67 -41.32
N LYS A 14 8.82 3.17 -41.85
CA LYS A 14 8.63 4.60 -42.16
C LYS A 14 7.77 5.33 -41.13
N ASN A 15 7.17 4.61 -40.17
CA ASN A 15 6.23 5.17 -39.22
C ASN A 15 6.94 5.61 -37.93
N GLY A 16 7.02 6.91 -37.68
CA GLY A 16 7.68 7.46 -36.48
C GLY A 16 7.13 6.91 -35.16
N ALA A 17 5.82 6.61 -35.07
CA ALA A 17 5.22 6.08 -33.84
C ALA A 17 5.79 4.71 -33.43
N PHE A 18 6.21 3.89 -34.40
CA PHE A 18 6.84 2.59 -34.13
C PHE A 18 8.16 2.74 -33.39
N TYR A 19 9.01 3.66 -33.85
CA TYR A 19 10.29 3.96 -33.20
C TYR A 19 10.09 4.58 -31.81
N THR A 20 9.04 5.37 -31.61
CA THR A 20 8.71 5.88 -30.28
C THR A 20 8.31 4.76 -29.31
N TYR A 21 7.47 3.80 -29.74
CA TYR A 21 7.13 2.65 -28.89
C TYR A 21 8.35 1.79 -28.58
N ALA A 22 9.14 1.48 -29.61
CA ALA A 22 10.40 0.75 -29.50
C ALA A 22 11.37 1.42 -28.50
N GLY A 23 11.62 2.72 -28.67
CA GLY A 23 12.51 3.49 -27.80
C GLY A 23 12.00 3.61 -26.36
N LEU A 24 10.68 3.80 -26.17
CA LEU A 24 10.10 3.89 -24.83
C LEU A 24 10.25 2.58 -24.05
N PHE A 25 9.98 1.42 -24.69
CA PHE A 25 10.17 0.12 -24.05
C PHE A 25 11.64 -0.22 -23.81
N PHE A 26 12.52 0.18 -24.72
CA PHE A 26 13.97 0.06 -24.53
C PHE A 26 14.43 0.87 -23.30
N LEU A 27 14.09 2.15 -23.23
CA LEU A 27 14.46 3.03 -22.11
C LEU A 27 13.83 2.57 -20.80
N LEU A 28 12.59 2.10 -20.84
CA LEU A 28 11.92 1.53 -19.67
C LEU A 28 12.69 0.31 -19.14
N GLY A 29 13.07 -0.63 -20.02
CA GLY A 29 13.91 -1.77 -19.65
C GLY A 29 15.27 -1.34 -19.10
N LEU A 30 15.94 -0.42 -19.81
CA LEU A 30 17.24 0.12 -19.44
C LEU A 30 17.25 0.72 -18.04
N PHE A 31 16.34 1.66 -17.76
CA PHE A 31 16.31 2.37 -16.48
C PHE A 31 15.72 1.53 -15.34
N THR A 32 14.83 0.57 -15.63
CA THR A 32 14.35 -0.36 -14.61
C THR A 32 15.50 -1.24 -14.10
N MET A 33 16.30 -1.80 -15.01
CA MET A 33 17.49 -2.57 -14.59
C MET A 33 18.51 -1.68 -13.91
N ALA A 34 18.79 -0.48 -14.44
CA ALA A 34 19.73 0.46 -13.82
C ALA A 34 19.35 0.77 -12.37
N GLY A 35 18.08 1.07 -12.13
CA GLY A 35 17.57 1.35 -10.78
C GLY A 35 17.69 0.15 -9.85
N ALA A 36 17.30 -1.04 -10.32
CA ALA A 36 17.45 -2.26 -9.54
C ALA A 36 18.92 -2.61 -9.24
N ALA A 37 19.82 -2.32 -10.17
CA ALA A 37 21.26 -2.52 -10.03
C ALA A 37 21.97 -1.37 -9.28
N GLY A 38 21.23 -0.49 -8.61
CA GLY A 38 21.77 0.50 -7.68
C GLY A 38 22.19 1.86 -8.28
N VAL A 39 22.01 2.08 -9.60
CA VAL A 39 22.46 3.32 -10.28
C VAL A 39 21.85 4.59 -9.66
N PHE A 40 20.64 4.49 -9.09
CA PHE A 40 19.91 5.63 -8.57
C PHE A 40 19.87 5.71 -7.03
N GLY A 41 20.67 4.89 -6.33
CA GLY A 41 20.81 4.97 -4.86
C GLY A 41 19.65 4.37 -4.05
N GLU A 42 18.44 4.26 -4.62
CA GLU A 42 17.24 3.68 -3.97
C GLU A 42 16.64 2.52 -4.78
N GLY A 43 17.48 1.56 -5.20
CA GLY A 43 17.01 0.32 -5.83
C GLY A 43 16.31 -0.59 -4.81
N SER A 44 15.11 -1.06 -5.17
CA SER A 44 14.28 -2.07 -4.47
C SER A 44 15.08 -3.05 -3.60
N SER A 45 14.68 -3.19 -2.31
CA SER A 45 15.19 -4.13 -1.30
C SER A 45 16.66 -4.53 -1.46
N ASP A 46 17.54 -4.13 -0.53
CA ASP A 46 19.00 -4.41 -0.52
C ASP A 46 19.45 -5.86 -0.75
N THR A 47 18.52 -6.80 -0.93
CA THR A 47 18.70 -8.23 -0.89
C THR A 47 18.34 -8.95 -2.20
N ALA A 48 17.70 -8.29 -3.18
CA ALA A 48 17.35 -8.92 -4.47
C ALA A 48 18.41 -8.59 -5.54
N THR A 49 19.06 -9.61 -6.09
CA THR A 49 20.06 -9.42 -7.17
C THR A 49 19.34 -9.03 -8.47
N ALA A 50 19.72 -7.90 -9.07
CA ALA A 50 18.90 -7.22 -10.09
C ALA A 50 18.68 -8.06 -11.35
N ASN A 51 19.67 -8.86 -11.76
CA ASN A 51 19.61 -9.74 -12.92
C ASN A 51 19.38 -11.22 -12.58
N ALA A 52 18.93 -11.55 -11.36
CA ALA A 52 18.50 -12.89 -11.02
C ALA A 52 17.34 -13.35 -11.94
N PRO A 53 17.25 -14.64 -12.34
CA PRO A 53 16.24 -15.10 -13.29
C PRO A 53 14.79 -14.79 -12.85
N LEU A 54 14.48 -14.92 -11.56
CA LEU A 54 13.15 -14.60 -11.01
C LEU A 54 12.89 -13.08 -10.93
N GLN A 55 13.93 -12.27 -10.73
CA GLN A 55 13.79 -10.81 -10.77
C GLN A 55 13.58 -10.32 -12.22
N LEU A 56 14.32 -10.88 -13.17
CA LEU A 56 14.12 -10.65 -14.60
C LEU A 56 12.70 -11.06 -15.03
N PHE A 57 12.18 -12.17 -14.50
CA PHE A 57 10.79 -12.57 -14.70
C PHE A 57 9.80 -11.50 -14.23
N ALA A 58 10.00 -10.94 -13.03
CA ALA A 58 9.14 -9.86 -12.53
C ALA A 58 9.14 -8.62 -13.45
N PHE A 59 10.32 -8.19 -13.92
CA PHE A 59 10.43 -7.10 -14.90
C PHE A 59 9.75 -7.43 -16.23
N VAL A 60 9.94 -8.65 -16.74
CA VAL A 60 9.32 -9.11 -17.97
C VAL A 60 7.80 -9.20 -17.85
N GLN A 61 7.25 -9.58 -16.69
CA GLN A 61 5.81 -9.56 -16.45
C GLN A 61 5.25 -8.13 -16.43
N LEU A 62 5.96 -7.19 -15.80
CA LEU A 62 5.60 -5.77 -15.83
C LEU A 62 5.56 -5.24 -17.27
N PHE A 63 6.64 -5.45 -18.04
CA PHE A 63 6.71 -4.98 -19.42
C PHE A 63 5.74 -5.69 -20.34
N GLY A 64 5.53 -6.99 -20.13
CA GLY A 64 4.52 -7.79 -20.83
C GLY A 64 3.15 -7.13 -20.70
N LYS A 65 2.71 -6.83 -19.48
CA LYS A 65 1.43 -6.16 -19.17
C LYS A 65 1.32 -4.79 -19.87
N LEU A 66 2.37 -3.97 -19.81
CA LEU A 66 2.40 -2.66 -20.48
C LEU A 66 2.37 -2.80 -22.01
N LEU A 67 3.08 -3.79 -22.55
CA LEU A 67 3.14 -4.05 -23.99
C LEU A 67 1.78 -4.49 -24.53
N LEU A 68 0.95 -5.18 -23.72
CA LEU A 68 -0.41 -5.54 -24.14
C LEU A 68 -1.22 -4.31 -24.54
N LEU A 69 -1.02 -3.17 -23.87
CA LEU A 69 -1.71 -1.92 -24.21
C LEU A 69 -1.27 -1.39 -25.58
N VAL A 70 -0.05 -1.71 -26.03
CA VAL A 70 0.53 -1.31 -27.33
C VAL A 70 0.03 -2.17 -28.49
N LEU A 71 -0.28 -3.45 -28.24
CA LEU A 71 -0.69 -4.41 -29.27
C LEU A 71 -1.90 -3.96 -30.11
N PRO A 72 -2.96 -3.32 -29.56
CA PRO A 72 -4.02 -2.71 -30.37
C PRO A 72 -3.51 -1.76 -31.44
N ALA A 73 -2.58 -0.87 -31.09
CA ALA A 73 -2.02 0.12 -32.01
C ALA A 73 -1.05 -0.48 -33.04
N VAL A 74 -0.43 -1.63 -32.73
CA VAL A 74 0.55 -2.28 -33.62
C VAL A 74 -0.09 -3.39 -34.46
N VAL A 75 -0.81 -4.31 -33.82
CA VAL A 75 -1.41 -5.49 -34.47
C VAL A 75 -2.76 -5.18 -35.10
N GLY A 76 -3.56 -4.30 -34.48
CA GLY A 76 -4.86 -3.91 -35.00
C GLY A 76 -4.79 -2.98 -36.22
N THR A 77 -3.79 -2.10 -36.26
CA THR A 77 -3.68 -1.04 -37.28
C THR A 77 -3.58 -1.55 -38.72
N PRO A 78 -2.80 -2.60 -39.06
CA PRO A 78 -2.72 -3.11 -40.44
C PRO A 78 -4.08 -3.45 -41.05
N VAL A 79 -5.00 -4.05 -40.28
CA VAL A 79 -6.35 -4.37 -40.75
C VAL A 79 -7.27 -3.15 -40.66
N TYR A 80 -7.21 -2.40 -39.56
CA TYR A 80 -8.03 -1.21 -39.38
C TYR A 80 -7.79 -0.13 -40.44
N ARG A 81 -6.53 0.06 -40.88
CA ARG A 81 -6.15 1.12 -41.82
C ARG A 81 -6.88 1.00 -43.16
N ASP A 82 -7.10 -0.21 -43.66
CA ASP A 82 -7.84 -0.43 -44.91
C ASP A 82 -9.31 -0.01 -44.78
N TYR A 83 -9.90 -0.21 -43.60
CA TYR A 83 -11.26 0.26 -43.31
C TYR A 83 -11.31 1.77 -43.13
N ALA A 84 -10.40 2.32 -42.32
CA ALA A 84 -10.34 3.74 -42.00
C ALA A 84 -10.09 4.63 -43.24
N SER A 85 -9.27 4.16 -44.18
CA SER A 85 -8.98 4.87 -45.44
C SER A 85 -10.01 4.59 -46.55
N GLY A 86 -10.95 3.67 -46.34
CA GLY A 86 -11.86 3.19 -47.39
C GLY A 86 -11.19 2.29 -48.45
N MET A 87 -9.87 2.07 -48.36
CA MET A 87 -9.08 1.29 -49.32
C MET A 87 -9.53 -0.17 -49.43
N HIS A 88 -10.15 -0.73 -48.39
CA HIS A 88 -10.75 -2.08 -48.43
C HIS A 88 -11.71 -2.28 -49.61
N ARG A 89 -12.43 -1.23 -50.05
CA ARG A 89 -13.35 -1.29 -51.21
C ARG A 89 -12.64 -1.57 -52.52
N ILE A 90 -11.40 -1.10 -52.64
CA ILE A 90 -10.53 -1.30 -53.80
C ILE A 90 -9.74 -2.59 -53.65
N LEU A 91 -9.17 -2.84 -52.47
CA LEU A 91 -8.38 -4.04 -52.22
C LEU A 91 -9.23 -5.31 -52.43
N TYR A 92 -10.47 -5.33 -51.98
CA TYR A 92 -11.30 -6.54 -52.05
C TYR A 92 -11.73 -6.92 -53.48
N SER A 93 -11.52 -6.05 -54.48
CA SER A 93 -11.73 -6.39 -55.89
C SER A 93 -10.52 -7.06 -56.56
N TYR A 94 -9.36 -7.10 -55.91
CA TYR A 94 -8.17 -7.77 -56.46
C TYR A 94 -8.20 -9.29 -56.21
N PRO A 95 -7.61 -10.10 -57.12
CA PRO A 95 -7.66 -11.56 -57.05
C PRO A 95 -6.62 -12.14 -56.07
N PHE A 96 -6.61 -11.69 -54.81
CA PHE A 96 -5.77 -12.29 -53.77
C PHE A 96 -6.57 -13.20 -52.83
N SER A 97 -5.90 -14.22 -52.30
CA SER A 97 -6.54 -15.15 -51.36
C SER A 97 -6.73 -14.53 -49.98
N LYS A 98 -7.81 -14.94 -49.31
CA LYS A 98 -8.10 -14.60 -47.90
C LYS A 98 -6.95 -14.91 -46.95
N LYS A 99 -6.30 -16.07 -47.15
CA LYS A 99 -5.08 -16.47 -46.43
C LYS A 99 -3.95 -15.45 -46.62
N ALA A 100 -3.71 -15.02 -47.85
CA ALA A 100 -2.65 -14.06 -48.15
C ALA A 100 -2.88 -12.69 -47.50
N TYR A 101 -4.13 -12.24 -47.43
CA TYR A 101 -4.52 -10.96 -46.82
C TYR A 101 -4.39 -10.99 -45.29
N LEU A 102 -5.06 -11.94 -44.63
CA LEU A 102 -5.13 -11.99 -43.17
C LEU A 102 -3.79 -12.34 -42.54
N LEU A 103 -3.10 -13.39 -43.00
CA LEU A 103 -1.80 -13.76 -42.44
C LEU A 103 -0.73 -12.70 -42.72
N GLY A 104 -0.73 -12.09 -43.90
CA GLY A 104 0.24 -11.04 -44.24
C GLY A 104 0.16 -9.84 -43.29
N LYS A 105 -1.06 -9.39 -42.99
CA LYS A 105 -1.30 -8.27 -42.07
C LYS A 105 -1.08 -8.63 -40.61
N PHE A 106 -1.55 -9.80 -40.18
CA PHE A 106 -1.34 -10.29 -38.82
C PHE A 106 0.14 -10.47 -38.50
N LEU A 107 0.90 -11.16 -39.37
CA LEU A 107 2.33 -11.40 -39.18
C LEU A 107 3.12 -10.10 -39.16
N SER A 108 2.75 -9.10 -39.97
CA SER A 108 3.43 -7.81 -39.92
C SER A 108 3.27 -7.12 -38.56
N GLY A 109 2.04 -7.08 -38.03
CA GLY A 109 1.77 -6.52 -36.71
C GLY A 109 2.43 -7.32 -35.58
N LEU A 110 2.38 -8.66 -35.66
CA LEU A 110 3.02 -9.55 -34.70
C LEU A 110 4.54 -9.36 -34.65
N LEU A 111 5.20 -9.32 -35.81
CA LEU A 111 6.65 -9.09 -35.89
C LEU A 111 7.06 -7.73 -35.32
N ALA A 112 6.27 -6.68 -35.58
CA ALA A 112 6.49 -5.37 -35.00
C ALA A 112 6.33 -5.39 -33.46
N GLY A 113 5.31 -6.09 -32.94
CA GLY A 113 5.11 -6.25 -31.49
C GLY A 113 6.23 -7.05 -30.81
N LEU A 114 6.66 -8.15 -31.43
CA LEU A 114 7.80 -8.97 -30.97
C LEU A 114 9.10 -8.17 -30.97
N PHE A 115 9.34 -7.32 -31.98
CA PHE A 115 10.52 -6.46 -32.00
C PHE A 115 10.53 -5.45 -30.85
N ILE A 116 9.39 -4.84 -30.52
CA ILE A 116 9.29 -3.93 -29.37
C ILE A 116 9.55 -4.68 -28.06
N ALA A 117 9.02 -5.90 -27.92
CA ALA A 117 9.29 -6.76 -26.77
C ALA A 117 10.77 -7.12 -26.63
N LEU A 118 11.43 -7.42 -27.76
CA LEU A 118 12.85 -7.74 -27.80
C LEU A 118 13.67 -6.54 -27.31
N LEU A 119 13.30 -5.32 -27.70
CA LEU A 119 13.96 -4.11 -27.22
C LEU A 119 13.77 -3.86 -25.72
N ALA A 120 12.64 -4.24 -25.12
CA ALA A 120 12.49 -4.17 -23.67
C ALA A 120 13.48 -5.10 -22.95
N VAL A 121 13.63 -6.35 -23.44
CA VAL A 121 14.57 -7.33 -22.90
C VAL A 121 16.02 -6.92 -23.13
N LEU A 122 16.34 -6.37 -24.30
CA LEU A 122 17.66 -5.79 -24.58
C LEU A 122 17.95 -4.58 -23.69
N GLY A 123 16.94 -3.75 -23.39
CA GLY A 123 17.04 -2.67 -22.42
C GLY A 123 17.49 -3.19 -21.06
N LEU A 124 16.86 -4.26 -20.55
CA LEU A 124 17.30 -4.91 -19.30
C LEU A 124 18.76 -5.37 -19.38
N ALA A 125 19.15 -6.05 -20.46
CA ALA A 125 20.50 -6.57 -20.60
C ALA A 125 21.58 -5.48 -20.72
N ILE A 126 21.27 -4.32 -21.32
CA ILE A 126 22.18 -3.18 -21.42
C ILE A 126 22.17 -2.35 -20.13
N GLY A 127 21.07 -2.35 -19.39
CA GLY A 127 20.95 -1.59 -18.14
C GLY A 127 21.89 -2.07 -17.04
N THR A 128 22.35 -3.32 -17.09
CA THR A 128 23.40 -3.86 -16.20
C THR A 128 24.78 -3.27 -16.46
N GLN A 129 24.97 -2.56 -17.59
CA GLN A 129 26.26 -2.03 -18.02
C GLN A 129 26.34 -0.50 -17.90
N LEU A 130 25.32 0.12 -17.30
CA LEU A 130 25.31 1.58 -17.15
C LEU A 130 26.34 2.05 -16.10
N PRO A 131 26.93 3.24 -16.28
CA PRO A 131 27.80 3.83 -15.26
C PRO A 131 27.05 4.01 -13.94
N GLY A 132 27.67 3.63 -12.82
CA GLY A 132 27.08 3.71 -11.49
C GLY A 132 26.34 2.45 -11.02
N VAL A 133 26.33 1.38 -11.84
CA VAL A 133 25.85 0.06 -11.42
C VAL A 133 26.73 -0.49 -10.30
N ASP A 134 26.08 -1.05 -9.28
CA ASP A 134 26.73 -1.77 -8.19
C ASP A 134 27.02 -3.22 -8.62
N PRO A 135 28.30 -3.63 -8.74
CA PRO A 135 28.65 -4.99 -9.12
C PRO A 135 28.14 -6.06 -8.14
N ASP A 136 27.97 -5.72 -6.86
CA ASP A 136 27.53 -6.66 -5.83
C ASP A 136 26.03 -6.99 -5.98
N LYS A 137 25.29 -6.15 -6.72
CA LYS A 137 23.87 -6.37 -7.05
C LYS A 137 23.65 -7.12 -8.36
N LEU A 138 24.71 -7.67 -8.97
CA LEU A 138 24.64 -8.41 -10.22
C LEU A 138 25.30 -9.79 -10.15
N LEU A 139 24.64 -10.77 -10.76
CA LEU A 139 25.22 -12.06 -11.15
C LEU A 139 25.96 -11.95 -12.48
N PRO A 140 26.82 -12.95 -12.82
CA PRO A 140 27.26 -13.14 -14.19
C PRO A 140 26.07 -13.20 -15.16
N MET A 141 26.17 -12.54 -16.31
CA MET A 141 25.06 -12.48 -17.26
C MET A 141 24.76 -13.86 -17.86
N ASP A 142 23.63 -14.44 -17.46
CA ASP A 142 23.09 -15.66 -18.07
C ASP A 142 22.18 -15.34 -19.25
N ALA A 143 22.71 -15.43 -20.47
CA ALA A 143 21.90 -15.24 -21.69
C ALA A 143 20.75 -16.25 -21.81
N GLY A 144 20.87 -17.43 -21.19
CA GLY A 144 19.83 -18.47 -21.16
C GLY A 144 18.56 -17.96 -20.49
N ALA A 145 18.67 -17.32 -19.33
CA ALA A 145 17.53 -16.73 -18.62
C ALA A 145 16.77 -15.69 -19.48
N TYR A 146 17.48 -14.77 -20.15
CA TYR A 146 16.84 -13.76 -21.02
C TYR A 146 16.10 -14.40 -22.20
N LEU A 147 16.72 -15.39 -22.85
CA LEU A 147 16.10 -16.13 -23.96
C LEU A 147 14.89 -16.94 -23.49
N GLN A 148 15.01 -17.63 -22.36
CA GLN A 148 13.91 -18.39 -21.76
C GLN A 148 12.74 -17.46 -21.44
N LEU A 149 12.97 -16.29 -20.85
CA LEU A 149 11.92 -15.31 -20.58
C LEU A 149 11.22 -14.81 -21.84
N TYR A 150 12.01 -14.52 -22.87
CA TYR A 150 11.48 -14.05 -24.14
C TYR A 150 10.61 -15.12 -24.83
N PHE A 151 11.10 -16.35 -24.94
CA PHE A 151 10.41 -17.42 -25.67
C PHE A 151 9.30 -18.12 -24.88
N LEU A 152 9.47 -18.29 -23.57
CA LEU A 152 8.51 -19.01 -22.73
C LEU A 152 7.36 -18.12 -22.24
N TYR A 153 7.61 -16.83 -22.01
CA TYR A 153 6.62 -15.92 -21.43
C TYR A 153 6.20 -14.81 -22.40
N LEU A 154 7.12 -13.96 -22.89
CA LEU A 154 6.74 -12.81 -23.72
C LEU A 154 6.11 -13.23 -25.04
N LEU A 155 6.76 -14.13 -25.80
CA LEU A 155 6.31 -14.52 -27.13
C LEU A 155 4.90 -15.15 -27.09
N PRO A 156 4.60 -16.13 -26.21
CA PRO A 156 3.25 -16.68 -26.11
C PRO A 156 2.21 -15.64 -25.71
N ASN A 157 2.52 -14.79 -24.72
CA ASN A 157 1.61 -13.73 -24.26
C ASN A 157 1.29 -12.73 -25.40
N ILE A 158 2.32 -12.27 -26.11
CA ILE A 158 2.17 -11.37 -27.26
C ILE A 158 1.35 -12.04 -28.35
N LEU A 159 1.59 -13.30 -28.68
CA LEU A 159 0.85 -14.01 -29.72
C LEU A 159 -0.63 -14.13 -29.37
N VAL A 160 -0.95 -14.61 -28.16
CA VAL A 160 -2.32 -14.81 -27.69
C VAL A 160 -3.10 -13.49 -27.74
N VAL A 161 -2.53 -12.43 -27.19
CA VAL A 161 -3.18 -11.11 -27.16
C VAL A 161 -3.20 -10.47 -28.53
N SER A 162 -2.19 -10.68 -29.38
CA SER A 162 -2.19 -10.23 -30.78
C SER A 162 -3.34 -10.84 -31.56
N VAL A 163 -3.61 -12.15 -31.40
CA VAL A 163 -4.76 -12.81 -32.03
C VAL A 163 -6.05 -12.21 -31.52
N LEU A 164 -6.20 -12.07 -30.20
CA LEU A 164 -7.39 -11.47 -29.57
C LEU A 164 -7.69 -10.09 -30.16
N VAL A 165 -6.68 -9.22 -30.18
CA VAL A 165 -6.75 -7.86 -30.74
C VAL A 165 -7.09 -7.89 -32.23
N PHE A 166 -6.41 -8.72 -33.02
CA PHE A 166 -6.61 -8.80 -34.46
C PHE A 166 -8.03 -9.24 -34.80
N CYS A 167 -8.55 -10.24 -34.09
CA CYS A 167 -9.93 -10.70 -34.20
C CYS A 167 -10.92 -9.59 -33.80
N ALA A 168 -10.72 -8.95 -32.63
CA ALA A 168 -11.61 -7.90 -32.15
C ALA A 168 -11.68 -6.71 -33.12
N VAL A 169 -10.53 -6.25 -33.64
CA VAL A 169 -10.44 -5.15 -34.59
C VAL A 169 -10.98 -5.55 -35.96
N GLY A 170 -10.69 -6.78 -36.43
CA GLY A 170 -11.18 -7.28 -37.71
C GLY A 170 -12.69 -7.44 -37.75
N ILE A 171 -13.31 -7.93 -36.67
CA ILE A 171 -14.76 -8.10 -36.53
C ILE A 171 -15.46 -6.74 -36.41
N SER A 172 -14.98 -5.88 -35.50
CA SER A 172 -15.63 -4.61 -35.20
C SER A 172 -15.34 -3.50 -36.21
N ARG A 173 -14.28 -3.67 -37.02
CA ARG A 173 -13.67 -2.63 -37.85
C ARG A 173 -13.33 -1.36 -37.05
N SER A 174 -12.98 -1.53 -35.77
CA SER A 174 -12.67 -0.44 -34.85
C SER A 174 -11.42 -0.76 -34.05
N LEU A 175 -10.43 0.14 -34.07
CA LEU A 175 -9.20 -0.04 -33.28
C LEU A 175 -9.49 -0.03 -31.77
N TYR A 176 -10.51 0.70 -31.34
CA TYR A 176 -10.93 0.79 -29.93
C TYR A 176 -11.40 -0.56 -29.37
N ALA A 177 -12.01 -1.40 -30.21
CA ALA A 177 -12.37 -2.74 -29.80
C ALA A 177 -11.13 -3.58 -29.41
N GLY A 178 -9.97 -3.33 -30.04
CA GLY A 178 -8.71 -3.95 -29.64
C GLY A 178 -8.26 -3.53 -28.25
N PHE A 179 -8.31 -2.23 -27.93
CA PHE A 179 -8.00 -1.74 -26.58
C PHE A 179 -8.95 -2.30 -25.53
N PHE A 180 -10.25 -2.35 -25.84
CA PHE A 180 -11.25 -2.93 -24.96
C PHE A 180 -11.05 -4.43 -24.77
N ALA A 181 -10.65 -5.16 -25.81
CA ALA A 181 -10.34 -6.58 -25.71
C ALA A 181 -9.15 -6.83 -24.76
N VAL A 182 -8.08 -6.02 -24.86
CA VAL A 182 -6.93 -6.11 -23.93
C VAL A 182 -7.35 -5.82 -22.50
N LEU A 183 -8.10 -4.73 -22.27
CA LEU A 183 -8.55 -4.36 -20.94
C LEU A 183 -9.44 -5.45 -20.32
N LEU A 184 -10.37 -6.02 -21.11
CA LEU A 184 -11.21 -7.12 -20.69
C LEU A 184 -10.42 -8.40 -20.43
N PHE A 185 -9.40 -8.67 -21.23
CA PHE A 185 -8.54 -9.84 -21.03
C PHE A 185 -7.74 -9.73 -19.74
N TRP A 186 -7.30 -8.51 -19.40
CA TRP A 186 -6.65 -8.23 -18.12
C TRP A 186 -7.62 -8.40 -16.94
N LEU A 187 -8.84 -7.84 -17.02
CA LEU A 187 -9.88 -8.05 -16.02
C LEU A 187 -10.26 -9.54 -15.89
N PHE A 188 -10.28 -10.28 -17.00
CA PHE A 188 -10.57 -11.71 -17.04
C PHE A 188 -9.52 -12.54 -16.32
N ARG A 189 -8.22 -12.21 -16.48
CA ARG A 189 -7.16 -12.83 -15.68
C ARG A 189 -7.41 -12.63 -14.19
N ASP A 190 -7.62 -11.39 -13.76
CA ASP A 190 -7.75 -11.08 -12.34
C ASP A 190 -9.04 -11.70 -11.76
N LEU A 191 -10.09 -11.77 -12.57
CA LEU A 191 -11.31 -12.52 -12.29
C LEU A 191 -11.04 -14.00 -12.03
N ILE A 192 -10.27 -14.65 -12.89
CA ILE A 192 -9.86 -16.05 -12.73
C ILE A 192 -9.12 -16.25 -11.41
N LEU A 193 -8.15 -15.39 -11.10
CA LEU A 193 -7.36 -15.50 -9.87
C LEU A 193 -8.24 -15.34 -8.62
N ARG A 194 -9.20 -14.41 -8.63
CA ARG A 194 -10.11 -14.20 -7.50
C ARG A 194 -11.13 -15.33 -7.30
N ILE A 195 -11.53 -16.01 -8.38
CA ILE A 195 -12.52 -17.10 -8.31
C ILE A 195 -11.84 -18.44 -8.00
N LEU A 196 -10.72 -18.73 -8.67
CA LEU A 196 -10.09 -20.06 -8.64
C LEU A 196 -8.90 -20.16 -7.68
N GLY A 197 -8.33 -19.02 -7.24
CA GLY A 197 -7.15 -18.97 -6.37
C GLY A 197 -6.01 -19.86 -6.88
N ASP A 198 -5.36 -20.56 -5.95
CA ASP A 198 -4.22 -21.46 -6.23
C ASP A 198 -4.66 -22.88 -6.62
N SER A 199 -5.92 -23.11 -6.96
CA SER A 199 -6.38 -24.42 -7.44
C SER A 199 -5.66 -24.80 -8.74
N THR A 200 -5.56 -26.11 -9.03
CA THR A 200 -4.97 -26.59 -10.30
C THR A 200 -5.59 -25.90 -11.52
N ALA A 201 -6.90 -25.65 -11.48
CA ALA A 201 -7.59 -24.91 -12.55
C ALA A 201 -7.16 -23.44 -12.60
N GLY A 202 -7.00 -22.76 -11.46
CA GLY A 202 -6.50 -21.39 -11.39
C GLY A 202 -5.06 -21.25 -11.92
N LEU A 203 -4.20 -22.23 -11.63
CA LEU A 203 -2.83 -22.27 -12.15
C LEU A 203 -2.80 -22.49 -13.68
N LEU A 204 -3.71 -23.29 -14.24
CA LEU A 204 -3.71 -23.61 -15.67
C LEU A 204 -4.49 -22.61 -16.54
N LEU A 205 -5.52 -21.97 -15.98
CA LEU A 205 -6.38 -21.03 -16.70
C LEU A 205 -5.91 -19.57 -16.60
N GLU A 206 -4.87 -19.28 -15.82
CA GLU A 206 -4.25 -17.95 -15.84
C GLU A 206 -3.47 -17.75 -17.16
N PRO A 207 -3.77 -16.68 -17.94
CA PRO A 207 -3.27 -16.53 -19.30
C PRO A 207 -1.79 -16.16 -19.44
N PHE A 208 -1.12 -15.66 -18.40
CA PHE A 208 0.27 -15.20 -18.50
C PHE A 208 1.32 -16.17 -17.94
N GLY A 209 0.89 -17.26 -17.31
CA GLY A 209 1.74 -18.27 -16.68
C GLY A 209 2.35 -17.78 -15.37
N GLU A 210 1.85 -16.67 -14.84
CA GLU A 210 2.41 -15.99 -13.68
C GLU A 210 2.07 -16.74 -12.39
N SER A 211 0.81 -17.16 -12.23
CA SER A 211 0.39 -17.93 -11.05
C SER A 211 1.07 -19.29 -10.98
N THR A 212 1.23 -19.98 -12.12
CA THR A 212 1.93 -21.26 -12.18
C THR A 212 3.38 -21.12 -11.75
N THR A 213 4.10 -20.12 -12.27
CA THR A 213 5.49 -19.87 -11.89
C THR A 213 5.61 -19.45 -10.43
N GLN A 214 4.70 -18.62 -9.93
CA GLN A 214 4.63 -18.23 -8.52
C GLN A 214 4.40 -19.45 -7.63
N PHE A 215 3.51 -20.37 -7.98
CA PHE A 215 3.25 -21.59 -7.21
C PHE A 215 4.51 -22.44 -6.99
N PHE A 216 5.40 -22.54 -7.99
CA PHE A 216 6.66 -23.29 -7.88
C PHE A 216 7.78 -22.50 -7.18
N THR A 217 7.66 -21.18 -7.07
CA THR A 217 8.73 -20.31 -6.55
C THR A 217 8.40 -19.63 -5.22
N GLN A 218 7.14 -19.68 -4.78
CA GLN A 218 6.65 -19.03 -3.56
C GLN A 218 7.32 -19.52 -2.29
N ASN A 219 7.76 -20.79 -2.28
CA ASN A 219 8.41 -21.45 -1.15
C ASN A 219 9.93 -21.29 -1.13
N LEU A 220 10.51 -20.56 -2.09
CA LEU A 220 11.94 -20.28 -2.10
C LEU A 220 12.26 -19.15 -1.12
N THR A 221 13.36 -19.32 -0.37
CA THR A 221 13.95 -18.25 0.45
C THR A 221 14.43 -17.10 -0.41
N ALA A 222 14.61 -15.90 0.17
CA ALA A 222 15.09 -14.75 -0.60
C ALA A 222 16.47 -15.03 -1.24
N ILE A 223 17.36 -15.70 -0.50
CA ILE A 223 18.67 -16.14 -0.99
C ILE A 223 18.52 -17.12 -2.16
N ALA A 224 17.66 -18.14 -2.01
CA ALA A 224 17.44 -19.12 -3.07
C ALA A 224 16.83 -18.48 -4.33
N LYS A 225 15.97 -17.46 -4.18
CA LYS A 225 15.38 -16.72 -5.31
C LYS A 225 16.42 -15.99 -6.16
N ASN A 226 17.54 -15.58 -5.56
CA ASN A 226 18.61 -14.91 -6.29
C ASN A 226 19.37 -15.86 -7.23
N SER A 227 19.50 -17.15 -6.88
CA SER A 227 20.23 -18.13 -7.69
C SER A 227 19.35 -19.15 -8.43
N ALA A 228 18.06 -19.22 -8.12
CA ALA A 228 17.17 -20.22 -8.69
C ALA A 228 16.96 -20.02 -10.20
N PRO A 229 17.07 -21.09 -11.00
CA PRO A 229 16.70 -21.02 -12.41
C PRO A 229 15.19 -20.85 -12.56
N LEU A 230 14.76 -20.35 -13.72
CA LEU A 230 13.34 -20.26 -14.04
C LEU A 230 12.73 -21.67 -14.20
N PRO A 231 11.63 -21.99 -13.50
CA PRO A 231 11.07 -23.33 -13.52
C PRO A 231 10.60 -23.71 -14.93
N LEU A 232 10.93 -24.93 -15.35
CA LEU A 232 10.51 -25.55 -16.61
C LEU A 232 9.58 -26.74 -16.32
N GLU A 233 8.52 -26.47 -15.58
CA GLU A 233 7.58 -27.50 -15.16
C GLU A 233 6.58 -27.86 -16.28
N PRO A 234 6.15 -29.14 -16.38
CA PRO A 234 5.15 -29.56 -17.36
C PRO A 234 3.85 -28.74 -17.28
N ALA A 235 3.47 -28.28 -16.09
CA ALA A 235 2.30 -27.42 -15.89
C ALA A 235 2.45 -26.06 -16.59
N ILE A 236 3.64 -25.46 -16.58
CA ILE A 236 3.92 -24.20 -17.28
C ILE A 236 3.81 -24.45 -18.79
N LEU A 237 4.49 -25.48 -19.31
CA LEU A 237 4.45 -25.83 -20.73
C LEU A 237 3.03 -26.15 -21.21
N PHE A 238 2.25 -26.88 -20.41
CA PHE A 238 0.84 -27.16 -20.70
C PHE A 238 0.01 -25.88 -20.73
N ASN A 239 0.18 -25.00 -19.75
CA ASN A 239 -0.49 -23.70 -19.73
C ASN A 239 -0.15 -22.89 -21.00
N ARG A 240 1.13 -22.79 -21.38
CA ARG A 240 1.55 -22.10 -22.62
C ARG A 240 0.93 -22.74 -23.86
N GLY A 241 0.95 -24.08 -23.94
CA GLY A 241 0.35 -24.85 -25.03
C GLY A 241 -1.16 -24.67 -25.15
N LEU A 242 -1.88 -24.65 -24.02
CA LEU A 242 -3.32 -24.42 -23.94
C LEU A 242 -3.69 -23.06 -24.54
N TRP A 243 -3.04 -21.99 -24.07
CA TRP A 243 -3.36 -20.63 -24.53
C TRP A 243 -2.95 -20.38 -25.99
N LEU A 244 -1.82 -20.94 -26.43
CA LEU A 244 -1.44 -20.94 -27.85
C LEU A 244 -2.46 -21.72 -28.70
N GLY A 245 -2.94 -22.86 -28.21
CA GLY A 245 -3.99 -23.64 -28.85
C GLY A 245 -5.31 -22.86 -28.97
N LEU A 246 -5.74 -22.20 -27.89
CA LEU A 246 -6.92 -21.32 -27.89
C LEU A 246 -6.75 -20.14 -28.85
N ALA A 247 -5.56 -19.55 -28.94
CA ALA A 247 -5.26 -18.50 -29.91
C ALA A 247 -5.34 -19.03 -31.35
N LEU A 248 -4.80 -20.22 -31.64
CA LEU A 248 -4.92 -20.84 -32.96
C LEU A 248 -6.37 -21.13 -33.34
N VAL A 249 -7.17 -21.65 -32.40
CA VAL A 249 -8.61 -21.88 -32.59
C VAL A 249 -9.34 -20.55 -32.82
N GLY A 250 -9.05 -19.51 -32.03
CA GLY A 250 -9.63 -18.18 -32.17
C GLY A 250 -9.30 -17.55 -33.53
N PHE A 251 -8.05 -17.64 -33.98
CA PHE A 251 -7.64 -17.18 -35.29
C PHE A 251 -8.29 -18.00 -36.41
N GLY A 252 -8.40 -19.32 -36.25
CA GLY A 252 -9.08 -20.21 -37.19
C GLY A 252 -10.57 -19.91 -37.32
N TRP A 253 -11.25 -19.62 -36.20
CA TRP A 253 -12.64 -19.21 -36.17
C TRP A 253 -12.85 -17.86 -36.85
N PHE A 254 -12.02 -16.86 -36.53
CA PHE A 254 -12.04 -15.57 -37.23
C PHE A 254 -11.72 -15.73 -38.72
N TYR A 255 -10.74 -16.56 -39.07
CA TYR A 255 -10.44 -16.90 -40.45
C TYR A 255 -11.66 -17.53 -41.12
N ARG A 256 -12.45 -18.39 -40.48
CA ARG A 256 -13.66 -18.94 -41.11
C ARG A 256 -14.74 -17.87 -41.30
N TRP A 257 -14.93 -17.02 -40.29
CA TRP A 257 -15.96 -15.99 -40.25
C TRP A 257 -15.69 -14.80 -41.18
N PHE A 258 -14.42 -14.40 -41.36
CA PHE A 258 -14.05 -13.23 -42.15
C PHE A 258 -14.50 -13.36 -43.62
N SER A 259 -15.12 -12.33 -44.18
CA SER A 259 -15.51 -12.27 -45.59
C SER A 259 -15.07 -10.93 -46.18
N PHE A 260 -14.85 -10.89 -47.49
CA PHE A 260 -14.55 -9.65 -48.21
C PHE A 260 -15.81 -8.81 -48.44
N ASP A 261 -16.64 -8.67 -47.40
CA ASP A 261 -17.89 -7.90 -47.47
C ASP A 261 -17.59 -6.41 -47.34
N LEU A 262 -18.21 -5.61 -48.21
CA LEU A 262 -18.03 -4.15 -48.22
C LEU A 262 -18.65 -3.50 -46.97
N GLU A 263 -19.76 -4.04 -46.45
CA GLU A 263 -20.39 -3.58 -45.22
C GLU A 263 -19.99 -4.42 -44.00
N PRO A 264 -19.86 -3.82 -42.80
CA PRO A 264 -19.61 -4.59 -41.59
C PRO A 264 -20.81 -5.52 -41.29
N PRO A 265 -20.56 -6.76 -40.87
CA PRO A 265 -21.64 -7.66 -40.47
C PRO A 265 -22.36 -7.10 -39.24
N VAL A 266 -23.63 -6.78 -39.40
CA VAL A 266 -24.47 -6.21 -38.33
C VAL A 266 -25.01 -7.37 -37.49
N TRP A 267 -24.57 -7.49 -36.24
CA TRP A 267 -25.13 -8.44 -35.27
C TRP A 267 -26.57 -8.04 -34.95
N ARG A 268 -27.55 -8.62 -35.68
CA ARG A 268 -28.99 -8.30 -35.58
C ARG A 268 -29.66 -9.23 -34.56
N TRP A 269 -29.81 -8.77 -33.32
CA TRP A 269 -30.56 -9.48 -32.26
C TRP A 269 -32.09 -9.26 -32.33
N ARG A 270 -32.57 -8.36 -33.20
CA ARG A 270 -33.98 -8.27 -33.61
C ARG A 270 -34.06 -7.92 -35.08
N ARG A 271 -34.83 -8.69 -35.87
CA ARG A 271 -35.31 -8.26 -37.18
C ARG A 271 -36.36 -7.18 -36.95
N SER A 272 -35.91 -5.92 -36.80
CA SER A 272 -36.75 -4.83 -37.30
C SER A 272 -36.61 -4.87 -38.82
N GLN A 273 -37.68 -5.26 -39.50
CA GLN A 273 -37.84 -5.01 -40.92
C GLN A 273 -37.95 -3.50 -41.13
N THR A 274 -36.84 -2.77 -41.06
CA THR A 274 -36.79 -1.47 -41.71
C THR A 274 -36.63 -1.78 -43.19
N ARG A 275 -37.78 -1.96 -43.85
CA ARG A 275 -37.93 -1.95 -45.30
C ARG A 275 -37.14 -0.74 -45.78
N ALA A 276 -36.07 -0.95 -46.53
CA ALA A 276 -35.43 0.12 -47.25
C ALA A 276 -36.51 0.69 -48.17
N GLN A 277 -37.14 1.80 -47.75
CA GLN A 277 -37.84 2.67 -48.67
C GLN A 277 -36.75 3.12 -49.63
N ARG A 278 -36.68 2.47 -50.80
CA ARG A 278 -36.20 3.14 -51.99
C ARG A 278 -37.01 4.41 -52.06
N ILE A 279 -36.36 5.55 -51.84
CA ILE A 279 -36.90 6.84 -52.20
C ILE A 279 -36.86 6.87 -53.73
N SER A 280 -37.79 6.15 -54.35
CA SER A 280 -38.22 6.40 -55.72
C SER A 280 -39.28 7.48 -55.61
N GLY A 281 -38.80 8.71 -55.60
CA GLY A 281 -39.60 9.91 -55.53
C GLY A 281 -38.78 11.07 -56.05
N SER A 282 -38.89 11.31 -57.35
CA SER A 282 -38.76 12.64 -57.96
C SER A 282 -39.90 13.53 -57.43
N GLY A 283 -39.93 13.75 -56.12
CA GLY A 283 -40.79 14.73 -55.47
C GLY A 283 -40.04 16.04 -55.50
N GLY A 284 -40.64 17.06 -56.14
CA GLY A 284 -40.06 18.39 -56.24
C GLY A 284 -39.53 18.89 -54.89
N LEU A 285 -38.41 19.61 -54.96
CA LEU A 285 -37.84 20.36 -53.85
C LEU A 285 -38.94 21.23 -53.24
N ALA A 286 -39.59 20.73 -52.20
CA ALA A 286 -40.40 21.56 -51.33
C ALA A 286 -39.43 22.58 -50.75
N THR A 287 -39.54 23.82 -51.21
CA THR A 287 -38.86 24.99 -50.64
C THR A 287 -39.34 25.13 -49.21
N GLN A 288 -38.66 24.44 -48.31
CA GLN A 288 -38.77 24.67 -46.88
C GLN A 288 -38.55 26.17 -46.67
N PRO A 289 -39.42 26.87 -45.92
CA PRO A 289 -39.23 28.28 -45.64
C PRO A 289 -37.85 28.43 -45.00
N VAL A 290 -37.02 29.30 -45.58
CA VAL A 290 -35.72 29.64 -45.03
C VAL A 290 -35.97 30.15 -43.62
N LEU A 291 -35.71 29.32 -42.62
CA LEU A 291 -35.74 29.70 -41.22
C LEU A 291 -34.78 30.88 -41.08
N LYS A 292 -35.33 32.08 -40.88
CA LYS A 292 -34.56 33.26 -40.48
C LYS A 292 -34.09 33.02 -39.05
N VAL A 293 -32.96 32.33 -38.91
CA VAL A 293 -32.29 32.15 -37.63
C VAL A 293 -31.47 33.40 -37.37
N GLN A 294 -31.76 34.12 -36.27
CA GLN A 294 -30.87 35.17 -35.80
C GLN A 294 -29.69 34.52 -35.06
N PRO A 295 -28.44 34.71 -35.52
CA PRO A 295 -27.29 34.12 -34.86
C PRO A 295 -26.99 34.87 -33.55
N ASP A 296 -27.03 34.16 -32.43
CA ASP A 296 -26.64 34.67 -31.11
C ASP A 296 -25.20 34.24 -30.78
N PHE A 297 -24.30 35.22 -30.66
CA PHE A 297 -22.89 35.02 -30.30
C PHE A 297 -22.56 35.45 -28.87
N SER A 298 -23.58 35.65 -28.04
CA SER A 298 -23.44 36.02 -26.64
C SER A 298 -22.59 35.01 -25.86
N PHE A 299 -21.98 35.49 -24.78
CA PHE A 299 -21.19 34.64 -23.89
C PHE A 299 -22.03 33.51 -23.28
N PHE A 300 -23.27 33.78 -22.86
CA PHE A 300 -24.19 32.78 -22.34
C PHE A 300 -24.54 31.71 -23.38
N GLN A 301 -24.74 32.10 -24.64
CA GLN A 301 -24.97 31.13 -25.71
C GLN A 301 -23.76 30.23 -25.95
N LYS A 302 -22.52 30.76 -25.82
CA LYS A 302 -21.29 29.95 -25.88
C LYS A 302 -21.22 28.94 -24.73
N ILE A 303 -21.58 29.31 -23.50
CA ILE A 303 -21.68 28.37 -22.37
C ILE A 303 -22.73 27.29 -22.65
N ARG A 304 -23.89 27.66 -23.20
CA ARG A 304 -24.93 26.70 -23.57
C ARG A 304 -24.45 25.71 -24.64
N ILE A 305 -23.65 26.18 -25.60
CA ILE A 305 -23.01 25.33 -26.62
C ILE A 305 -22.01 24.39 -25.95
N VAL A 306 -21.16 24.87 -25.03
CA VAL A 306 -20.23 24.02 -24.25
C VAL A 306 -21.00 22.88 -23.59
N TRP A 307 -22.07 23.19 -22.86
CA TRP A 307 -22.86 22.19 -22.15
C TRP A 307 -23.51 21.17 -23.09
N ARG A 308 -24.10 21.62 -24.20
CA ARG A 308 -24.71 20.72 -25.19
C ARG A 308 -23.69 19.82 -25.87
N LEU A 309 -22.52 20.35 -26.22
CA LEU A 309 -21.43 19.57 -26.79
C LEU A 309 -20.90 18.54 -25.78
N ALA A 310 -20.68 18.95 -24.53
CA ALA A 310 -20.25 18.06 -23.45
C ALA A 310 -21.24 16.93 -23.22
N GLN A 311 -22.54 17.23 -23.16
CA GLN A 311 -23.59 16.22 -23.03
C GLN A 311 -23.62 15.27 -24.22
N THR A 312 -23.41 15.78 -25.44
CA THR A 312 -23.38 14.97 -26.66
C THR A 312 -22.17 14.04 -26.69
N ASP A 313 -20.99 14.54 -26.34
CA ASP A 313 -19.75 13.77 -26.26
C ASP A 313 -19.80 12.72 -25.14
N CYS A 314 -20.25 13.11 -23.95
CA CYS A 314 -20.45 12.21 -22.81
C CYS A 314 -21.47 11.11 -23.16
N SER A 315 -22.65 11.49 -23.65
CA SER A 315 -23.68 10.52 -24.06
C SER A 315 -23.20 9.59 -25.17
N HIS A 316 -22.38 10.06 -26.11
CA HIS A 316 -21.80 9.23 -27.14
C HIS A 316 -20.89 8.15 -26.55
N ILE A 317 -20.09 8.49 -25.55
CA ILE A 317 -19.21 7.54 -24.86
C ILE A 317 -20.02 6.55 -24.02
N LEU A 318 -20.95 7.04 -23.19
CA LEU A 318 -21.78 6.21 -22.31
C LEU A 318 -22.68 5.22 -23.08
N ARG A 319 -23.14 5.60 -24.28
CA ARG A 319 -23.95 4.73 -25.16
C ARG A 319 -23.10 3.80 -26.03
N SER A 320 -21.78 3.95 -26.03
CA SER A 320 -20.91 3.06 -26.79
C SER A 320 -20.89 1.67 -26.17
N ARG A 321 -21.02 0.63 -26.99
CA ARG A 321 -21.01 -0.76 -26.52
C ARG A 321 -19.73 -1.10 -25.76
N GLY A 322 -18.59 -0.57 -26.21
CA GLY A 322 -17.30 -0.79 -25.56
C GLY A 322 -17.25 -0.22 -24.15
N PHE A 323 -17.71 1.01 -23.94
CA PHE A 323 -17.78 1.60 -22.60
C PHE A 323 -18.71 0.79 -21.68
N GLN A 324 -19.89 0.38 -22.15
CA GLN A 324 -20.84 -0.40 -21.36
C GLN A 324 -20.28 -1.75 -20.93
N ILE A 325 -19.56 -2.43 -21.82
CA ILE A 325 -18.91 -3.71 -21.52
C ILE A 325 -17.80 -3.52 -20.47
N ILE A 326 -16.97 -2.49 -20.59
CA ILE A 326 -15.93 -2.19 -19.60
C ILE A 326 -16.54 -1.81 -18.26
N LEU A 327 -17.60 -1.00 -18.27
CA LEU A 327 -18.31 -0.60 -17.06
C LEU A 327 -18.85 -1.85 -16.33
N GLY A 328 -19.48 -2.77 -17.07
CA GLY A 328 -19.96 -4.04 -16.49
C GLY A 328 -18.84 -4.93 -15.96
N ALA A 329 -17.75 -5.08 -16.70
CA ALA A 329 -16.59 -5.86 -16.26
C ALA A 329 -15.89 -5.22 -15.04
N GLY A 330 -15.77 -3.90 -15.02
CA GLY A 330 -15.26 -3.12 -13.89
C GLY A 330 -16.15 -3.23 -12.66
N ALA A 331 -17.48 -3.18 -12.82
CA ALA A 331 -18.42 -3.41 -11.73
C ALA A 331 -18.30 -4.82 -11.17
N LEU A 332 -18.23 -5.84 -12.02
CA LEU A 332 -18.04 -7.23 -11.59
C LEU A 332 -16.70 -7.41 -10.86
N PHE A 333 -15.63 -6.81 -11.39
CA PHE A 333 -14.32 -6.81 -10.74
C PHE A 333 -14.37 -6.15 -9.35
N LEU A 334 -15.04 -4.99 -9.22
CA LEU A 334 -15.23 -4.32 -7.93
C LEU A 334 -16.01 -5.20 -6.95
N VAL A 335 -17.14 -5.78 -7.37
CA VAL A 335 -17.94 -6.68 -6.54
C VAL A 335 -17.08 -7.83 -6.01
N LEU A 336 -16.35 -8.51 -6.90
CA LEU A 336 -15.52 -9.65 -6.51
C LEU A 336 -14.29 -9.25 -5.71
N THR A 337 -13.76 -8.05 -5.93
CA THR A 337 -12.67 -7.51 -5.10
C THR A 337 -13.18 -7.30 -3.69
N ILE A 338 -14.30 -6.59 -3.52
CA ILE A 338 -14.87 -6.28 -2.21
C ILE A 338 -15.30 -7.57 -1.48
N LEU A 339 -15.94 -8.51 -2.18
CA LEU A 339 -16.33 -9.80 -1.60
C LEU A 339 -15.14 -10.66 -1.17
N ASN A 340 -13.99 -10.50 -1.83
CA ASN A 340 -12.74 -11.20 -1.54
C ASN A 340 -11.69 -10.27 -0.90
N LEU A 341 -12.08 -9.27 -0.11
CA LEU A 341 -11.12 -8.44 0.66
C LEU A 341 -10.51 -9.21 1.86
N ASN A 342 -11.11 -10.34 2.25
CA ASN A 342 -10.72 -11.13 3.43
C ASN A 342 -10.13 -12.55 3.20
N PRO A 343 -9.46 -12.94 2.08
CA PRO A 343 -9.10 -14.35 1.86
C PRO A 343 -7.71 -14.72 2.37
N GLN A 344 -6.83 -13.74 2.66
CA GLN A 344 -5.42 -13.97 2.95
C GLN A 344 -4.83 -13.19 4.13
N THR A 345 -5.57 -12.25 4.73
CA THR A 345 -5.20 -11.64 6.01
C THR A 345 -5.89 -12.39 7.13
N ASP A 346 -5.23 -12.45 8.30
CA ASP A 346 -5.73 -13.11 9.50
C ASP A 346 -7.05 -12.53 10.03
N THR A 347 -7.75 -11.63 9.32
CA THR A 347 -8.85 -10.82 9.85
C THR A 347 -10.04 -10.74 8.91
N ASN A 348 -11.23 -11.15 9.38
CA ASN A 348 -12.50 -10.82 8.73
C ASN A 348 -12.95 -9.43 9.19
N VAL A 349 -12.57 -8.39 8.46
CA VAL A 349 -13.05 -7.02 8.74
C VAL A 349 -14.44 -6.84 8.14
N LEU A 350 -15.32 -6.15 8.86
CA LEU A 350 -16.64 -5.74 8.36
C LEU A 350 -16.49 -4.83 7.14
N PRO A 351 -17.46 -4.81 6.20
CA PRO A 351 -17.41 -3.98 5.00
C PRO A 351 -17.73 -2.50 5.32
N CYS A 352 -17.03 -1.93 6.30
CA CYS A 352 -17.14 -0.52 6.67
C CYS A 352 -16.81 0.36 5.46
N THR A 353 -17.36 1.58 5.40
CA THR A 353 -17.22 2.44 4.22
C THR A 353 -15.76 2.66 3.83
N TRP A 354 -14.87 2.87 4.81
CA TRP A 354 -13.44 3.02 4.58
C TRP A 354 -12.76 1.77 4.00
N VAL A 355 -13.24 0.56 4.33
CA VAL A 355 -12.71 -0.71 3.78
C VAL A 355 -13.04 -0.81 2.29
N ILE A 356 -14.25 -0.40 1.92
CA ILE A 356 -14.71 -0.43 0.53
C ILE A 356 -14.03 0.63 -0.32
N LEU A 357 -13.79 1.80 0.26
CA LEU A 357 -13.07 2.90 -0.38
C LEU A 357 -11.55 2.71 -0.37
N GLY A 358 -11.00 1.84 0.49
CA GLY A 358 -9.56 1.63 0.59
C GLY A 358 -8.95 0.90 -0.61
N LEU A 359 -8.65 -0.39 -0.43
CA LEU A 359 -7.93 -1.18 -1.44
C LEU A 359 -8.62 -1.21 -2.83
N PRO A 360 -9.96 -1.35 -2.96
CA PRO A 360 -10.61 -1.36 -4.26
C PRO A 360 -10.39 -0.07 -5.06
N MET A 361 -10.38 1.09 -4.39
CA MET A 361 -10.20 2.37 -5.06
C MET A 361 -8.79 2.56 -5.60
N LEU A 362 -7.77 1.98 -4.95
CA LEU A 362 -6.39 1.98 -5.45
C LEU A 362 -6.29 1.34 -6.84
N PHE A 363 -6.90 0.17 -7.04
CA PHE A 363 -6.95 -0.49 -8.35
C PHE A 363 -7.87 0.22 -9.33
N PHE A 364 -9.04 0.66 -8.86
CA PHE A 364 -10.04 1.28 -9.72
C PHE A 364 -9.59 2.65 -10.26
N SER A 365 -8.76 3.38 -9.50
CA SER A 365 -8.17 4.65 -9.94
C SER A 365 -7.32 4.51 -11.19
N LEU A 366 -6.55 3.42 -11.34
CA LEU A 366 -5.79 3.13 -12.55
C LEU A 366 -6.69 2.94 -13.77
N LEU A 367 -7.85 2.29 -13.59
CA LEU A 367 -8.85 2.13 -14.65
C LEU A 367 -9.46 3.48 -15.04
N VAL A 368 -9.84 4.31 -14.07
CA VAL A 368 -10.39 5.66 -14.32
C VAL A 368 -9.38 6.54 -15.06
N GLN A 369 -8.11 6.52 -14.65
CA GLN A 369 -7.02 7.24 -15.29
C GLN A 369 -6.77 6.74 -16.72
N GLY A 370 -6.66 5.42 -16.93
CA GLY A 370 -6.47 4.82 -18.25
C GLY A 370 -7.61 5.14 -19.22
N LEU A 371 -8.86 5.08 -18.76
CA LEU A 371 -10.03 5.47 -19.56
C LEU A 371 -10.04 6.97 -19.84
N THR A 372 -9.60 7.82 -18.89
CA THR A 372 -9.44 9.26 -19.11
C THR A 372 -8.48 9.53 -20.27
N PHE A 373 -7.32 8.86 -20.29
CA PHE A 373 -6.34 9.01 -21.37
C PHE A 373 -6.86 8.54 -22.72
N LEU A 374 -7.55 7.38 -22.75
CA LEU A 374 -8.13 6.81 -23.96
C LEU A 374 -9.23 7.72 -24.54
N TYR A 375 -10.17 8.16 -23.69
CA TYR A 375 -11.28 9.00 -24.12
C TYR A 375 -10.85 10.42 -24.46
N ALA A 376 -9.80 10.96 -23.84
CA ALA A 376 -9.23 12.25 -24.24
C ALA A 376 -8.77 12.23 -25.71
N GLY A 377 -8.02 11.19 -26.12
CA GLY A 377 -7.60 11.02 -27.51
C GLY A 377 -8.76 10.82 -28.48
N LEU A 378 -9.73 9.97 -28.11
CA LEU A 378 -10.98 9.78 -28.85
C LEU A 378 -11.73 11.08 -29.11
N LEU A 379 -11.90 11.90 -28.08
CA LEU A 379 -12.68 13.12 -28.13
C LEU A 379 -11.99 14.24 -28.94
N VAL A 380 -10.68 14.44 -28.73
CA VAL A 380 -9.90 15.45 -29.44
C VAL A 380 -9.82 15.14 -30.94
N HIS A 381 -9.64 13.86 -31.30
CA HIS A 381 -9.48 13.45 -32.70
C HIS A 381 -10.78 13.03 -33.39
N ARG A 382 -11.92 13.04 -32.68
CA ARG A 382 -13.23 12.56 -33.18
C ARG A 382 -13.61 13.12 -34.54
N ALA A 383 -13.53 14.44 -34.70
CA ALA A 383 -13.93 15.10 -35.94
C ALA A 383 -13.05 14.69 -37.13
N ARG A 384 -11.74 14.48 -36.90
CA ARG A 384 -10.81 13.99 -37.92
C ARG A 384 -11.05 12.53 -38.27
N LEU A 385 -11.26 11.68 -37.27
CA LEU A 385 -11.58 10.26 -37.47
C LEU A 385 -12.89 10.06 -38.25
N ALA A 386 -13.85 10.98 -38.10
CA ALA A 386 -15.11 10.98 -38.84
C ALA A 386 -15.05 11.70 -40.21
N GLY A 387 -13.90 12.28 -40.60
CA GLY A 387 -13.78 13.06 -41.84
C GLY A 387 -14.54 14.40 -41.83
N MET A 388 -14.93 14.90 -40.65
CA MET A 388 -15.73 16.11 -40.47
C MET A 388 -14.92 17.30 -39.93
N SER A 389 -13.60 17.19 -39.79
CA SER A 389 -12.78 18.24 -39.17
C SER A 389 -12.92 19.59 -39.86
N SER A 390 -12.94 19.62 -41.20
CA SER A 390 -13.10 20.87 -41.96
C SER A 390 -14.45 21.55 -41.71
N LEU A 391 -15.51 20.76 -41.47
CA LEU A 391 -16.84 21.28 -41.15
C LEU A 391 -16.87 21.88 -39.73
N VAL A 392 -16.27 21.19 -38.76
CA VAL A 392 -16.17 21.67 -37.38
C VAL A 392 -15.28 22.92 -37.30
N ASP A 393 -14.18 22.93 -38.05
CA ASP A 393 -13.23 24.04 -38.07
C ASP A 393 -13.81 25.30 -38.71
N ALA A 394 -14.79 25.17 -39.61
CA ALA A 394 -15.50 26.28 -40.22
C ALA A 394 -16.58 26.91 -39.31
N THR A 395 -16.90 26.29 -38.16
CA THR A 395 -17.92 26.83 -37.25
C THR A 395 -17.47 28.12 -36.56
N PRO A 396 -18.38 29.02 -36.13
CA PRO A 396 -18.00 30.22 -35.38
C PRO A 396 -17.59 29.94 -33.92
N ALA A 397 -17.58 28.67 -33.48
CA ALA A 397 -17.24 28.31 -32.10
C ALA A 397 -15.74 28.54 -31.84
N PRO A 398 -15.36 29.30 -30.79
CA PRO A 398 -13.96 29.49 -30.44
C PRO A 398 -13.36 28.21 -29.83
N ASN A 399 -12.02 28.07 -29.88
CA ASN A 399 -11.34 26.84 -29.43
C ASN A 399 -11.62 26.50 -27.96
N TRP A 400 -11.78 27.50 -27.09
CA TRP A 400 -12.10 27.27 -25.68
C TRP A 400 -13.46 26.61 -25.47
N VAL A 401 -14.45 26.85 -26.35
CA VAL A 401 -15.76 26.18 -26.27
C VAL A 401 -15.60 24.69 -26.57
N ILE A 402 -14.81 24.34 -27.58
CA ILE A 402 -14.55 22.95 -27.95
C ILE A 402 -13.74 22.27 -26.83
N PHE A 403 -12.65 22.89 -26.38
CA PHE A 403 -11.81 22.36 -25.30
C PHE A 403 -12.62 22.12 -24.02
N LEU A 404 -13.35 23.11 -23.54
CA LEU A 404 -14.12 23.01 -22.30
C LEU A 404 -15.22 21.96 -22.41
N SER A 405 -15.84 21.81 -23.60
CA SER A 405 -16.81 20.74 -23.82
C SER A 405 -16.20 19.34 -23.71
N LYS A 406 -14.96 19.15 -24.19
CA LYS A 406 -14.24 17.87 -24.06
C LYS A 406 -13.83 17.62 -22.61
N LEU A 407 -13.36 18.64 -21.90
CA LEU A 407 -13.01 18.53 -20.49
C LEU A 407 -14.24 18.12 -19.66
N LEU A 408 -15.37 18.82 -19.81
CA LEU A 408 -16.61 18.48 -19.11
C LEU A 408 -17.14 17.09 -19.47
N ALA A 409 -16.97 16.66 -20.73
CA ALA A 409 -17.33 15.30 -21.13
C ALA A 409 -16.46 14.24 -20.42
N LEU A 410 -15.15 14.49 -20.28
CA LEU A 410 -14.24 13.61 -19.51
C LEU A 410 -14.60 13.58 -18.03
N VAL A 411 -14.86 14.75 -17.42
CA VAL A 411 -15.33 14.84 -16.03
C VAL A 411 -16.65 14.08 -15.83
N GLY A 412 -17.59 14.20 -16.77
CA GLY A 412 -18.84 13.43 -16.74
C GLY A 412 -18.62 11.91 -16.76
N ILE A 413 -17.62 11.43 -17.50
CA ILE A 413 -17.25 10.00 -17.51
C ILE A 413 -16.62 9.58 -16.19
N GLN A 414 -15.72 10.39 -15.65
CA GLN A 414 -15.09 10.15 -14.35
C GLN A 414 -16.14 10.07 -13.24
N LEU A 415 -17.12 10.97 -13.23
CA LEU A 415 -18.26 10.94 -12.30
C LEU A 415 -19.08 9.66 -12.40
N VAL A 416 -19.32 9.14 -13.61
CA VAL A 416 -20.03 7.86 -13.80
C VAL A 416 -19.22 6.68 -13.25
N LEU A 417 -17.91 6.66 -13.49
CA LEU A 417 -17.03 5.60 -12.99
C LEU A 417 -16.92 5.64 -11.46
N LEU A 418 -16.79 6.82 -10.85
CA LEU A 418 -16.78 6.99 -9.40
C LEU A 418 -18.13 6.66 -8.77
N GLY A 419 -19.23 7.09 -9.40
CA GLY A 419 -20.59 6.72 -9.00
C GLY A 419 -20.83 5.21 -9.04
N MET A 420 -20.13 4.47 -9.90
CA MET A 420 -20.18 3.01 -9.89
C MET A 420 -19.53 2.42 -8.63
N VAL A 421 -18.43 2.97 -8.13
CA VAL A 421 -17.81 2.54 -6.86
C VAL A 421 -18.79 2.73 -5.70
N LEU A 422 -19.47 3.89 -5.66
CA LEU A 422 -20.54 4.16 -4.69
C LEU A 422 -21.66 3.11 -4.77
N VAL A 423 -22.24 2.90 -5.95
CA VAL A 423 -23.39 2.00 -6.13
C VAL A 423 -23.00 0.55 -5.82
N VAL A 424 -21.85 0.09 -6.30
CA VAL A 424 -21.35 -1.26 -6.02
C VAL A 424 -21.02 -1.43 -4.54
N GLY A 425 -20.39 -0.43 -3.92
CA GLY A 425 -20.08 -0.42 -2.49
C GLY A 425 -21.32 -0.57 -1.63
N LEU A 426 -22.32 0.30 -1.82
CA LEU A 426 -23.61 0.24 -1.12
C LEU A 426 -24.33 -1.10 -1.35
N ALA A 427 -24.32 -1.61 -2.58
CA ALA A 427 -24.94 -2.89 -2.90
C ALA A 427 -24.27 -4.07 -2.16
N VAL A 428 -22.93 -4.06 -2.06
CA VAL A 428 -22.19 -5.11 -1.35
C VAL A 428 -22.35 -4.98 0.17
N GLN A 429 -22.37 -3.76 0.72
CA GLN A 429 -22.68 -3.53 2.14
C GLN A 429 -24.06 -4.08 2.49
N GLN A 430 -25.07 -3.74 1.69
CA GLN A 430 -26.43 -4.25 1.88
C GLN A 430 -26.49 -5.78 1.75
N TYR A 431 -25.78 -6.37 0.78
CA TYR A 431 -25.71 -7.83 0.60
C TYR A 431 -25.05 -8.55 1.79
N ARG A 432 -24.05 -7.91 2.40
CA ARG A 432 -23.36 -8.41 3.61
C ARG A 432 -24.11 -8.12 4.91
N GLY A 433 -25.28 -7.47 4.86
CA GLY A 433 -26.06 -7.09 6.04
C GLY A 433 -25.42 -5.99 6.88
N PHE A 434 -24.64 -5.09 6.26
CA PHE A 434 -24.04 -3.94 6.92
C PHE A 434 -24.98 -2.73 6.83
N ASP A 435 -25.60 -2.36 7.96
CA ASP A 435 -26.71 -1.40 8.00
C ASP A 435 -26.29 0.08 8.22
N ARG A 436 -24.98 0.38 8.29
CA ARG A 436 -24.47 1.74 8.57
C ARG A 436 -23.55 2.30 7.47
N PRO A 437 -23.98 2.36 6.20
CA PRO A 437 -23.17 2.97 5.16
C PRO A 437 -23.08 4.50 5.32
N GLU A 438 -21.86 5.02 5.44
CA GLU A 438 -21.59 6.46 5.50
C GLU A 438 -21.64 7.14 4.12
N LEU A 439 -22.81 7.57 3.66
CA LEU A 439 -22.96 8.22 2.35
C LEU A 439 -22.13 9.52 2.22
N GLY A 440 -22.02 10.29 3.30
CA GLY A 440 -21.20 11.50 3.33
C GLY A 440 -19.72 11.23 3.07
N HIS A 441 -19.19 10.18 3.69
CA HIS A 441 -17.81 9.73 3.48
C HIS A 441 -17.59 9.26 2.04
N TYR A 442 -18.50 8.45 1.48
CA TYR A 442 -18.44 8.08 0.06
C TYR A 442 -18.35 9.28 -0.87
N LEU A 443 -19.24 10.26 -0.69
CA LEU A 443 -19.26 11.45 -1.56
C LEU A 443 -18.00 12.28 -1.38
N PHE A 444 -17.52 12.44 -0.14
CA PHE A 444 -16.32 13.20 0.15
C PHE A 444 -15.06 12.56 -0.41
N ASP A 445 -14.88 11.26 -0.24
CA ASP A 445 -13.69 10.55 -0.72
C ASP A 445 -13.68 10.47 -2.27
N LEU A 446 -14.80 10.05 -2.86
CA LEU A 446 -14.88 9.91 -4.32
C LEU A 446 -14.83 11.27 -5.04
N LEU A 447 -15.60 12.27 -4.58
CA LEU A 447 -15.73 13.57 -5.27
C LEU A 447 -14.80 14.66 -4.74
N GLY A 448 -14.46 14.62 -3.46
CA GLY A 448 -13.57 15.58 -2.81
C GLY A 448 -12.10 15.17 -2.91
N VAL A 449 -11.78 13.90 -2.65
CA VAL A 449 -10.38 13.44 -2.64
C VAL A 449 -9.93 13.01 -4.05
N HIS A 450 -10.66 12.10 -4.70
CA HIS A 450 -10.23 11.47 -5.95
C HIS A 450 -10.58 12.23 -7.23
N LEU A 451 -11.76 12.83 -7.34
CA LEU A 451 -12.16 13.56 -8.56
C LEU A 451 -11.19 14.70 -8.96
N PRO A 452 -10.67 15.55 -8.04
CA PRO A 452 -9.70 16.59 -8.41
C PRO A 452 -8.45 16.02 -9.08
N GLU A 453 -7.97 14.85 -8.62
CA GLU A 453 -6.84 14.16 -9.22
C GLU A 453 -7.10 13.78 -10.68
N PHE A 454 -8.29 13.25 -10.97
CA PHE A 454 -8.67 12.87 -12.33
C PHE A 454 -8.93 14.08 -13.23
N ILE A 455 -9.37 15.22 -12.69
CA ILE A 455 -9.51 16.48 -13.44
C ILE A 455 -8.13 16.98 -13.89
N ILE A 456 -7.13 16.96 -13.01
CA ILE A 456 -5.75 17.36 -13.33
C ILE A 456 -5.19 16.47 -14.44
N TRP A 457 -5.39 15.15 -14.34
CA TRP A 457 -5.01 14.21 -15.39
C TRP A 457 -5.79 14.41 -16.70
N ALA A 458 -7.06 14.80 -16.66
CA ALA A 458 -7.84 15.13 -17.85
C ALA A 458 -7.27 16.36 -18.59
N LEU A 459 -6.84 17.39 -17.85
CA LEU A 459 -6.19 18.57 -18.41
C LEU A 459 -4.86 18.20 -19.09
N ALA A 460 -4.03 17.42 -18.42
CA ALA A 460 -2.78 16.91 -19.00
C ALA A 460 -3.04 16.03 -20.23
N ALA A 461 -4.04 15.16 -20.18
CA ALA A 461 -4.42 14.32 -21.31
C ALA A 461 -4.87 15.13 -22.52
N LEU A 462 -5.71 16.14 -22.33
CA LEU A 462 -6.13 17.04 -23.42
C LEU A 462 -4.95 17.83 -23.99
N PHE A 463 -4.00 18.27 -23.16
CA PHE A 463 -2.78 18.92 -23.61
C PHE A 463 -1.93 18.00 -24.50
N VAL A 464 -1.57 16.81 -24.02
CA VAL A 464 -0.77 15.84 -24.80
C VAL A 464 -1.47 15.46 -26.10
N GLN A 465 -2.78 15.21 -26.06
CA GLN A 465 -3.56 14.86 -27.25
C GLN A 465 -3.70 16.04 -28.23
N SER A 466 -3.65 17.29 -27.77
CA SER A 466 -3.62 18.47 -28.66
C SER A 466 -2.28 18.63 -29.39
N LEU A 467 -1.17 18.22 -28.76
CA LEU A 467 0.17 18.29 -29.34
C LEU A 467 0.35 17.23 -30.44
N LEU A 468 -0.19 16.04 -30.25
CA LEU A 468 0.02 14.93 -31.15
C LEU A 468 -1.04 14.87 -32.26
N THR A 469 -0.69 14.30 -33.39
CA THR A 469 -1.64 14.02 -34.49
C THR A 469 -2.22 12.62 -34.38
N ASN A 470 -1.49 11.70 -33.75
CA ASN A 470 -1.87 10.32 -33.54
C ASN A 470 -2.44 10.14 -32.11
N PRO A 471 -3.75 9.83 -31.95
CA PRO A 471 -4.37 9.69 -30.64
C PRO A 471 -3.79 8.54 -29.81
N TYR A 472 -3.29 7.50 -30.47
CA TYR A 472 -2.72 6.32 -29.81
C TYR A 472 -1.33 6.61 -29.26
N LEU A 473 -0.51 7.36 -30.00
CA LEU A 473 0.77 7.83 -29.49
C LEU A 473 0.57 8.68 -28.23
N GLY A 474 -0.48 9.53 -28.22
CA GLY A 474 -0.83 10.34 -27.05
C GLY A 474 -1.21 9.49 -25.84
N LEU A 475 -1.98 8.41 -26.05
CA LEU A 475 -2.31 7.46 -24.99
C LEU A 475 -1.05 6.84 -24.37
N PHE A 476 -0.09 6.39 -25.18
CA PHE A 476 1.14 5.76 -24.66
C PHE A 476 2.08 6.73 -23.96
N ILE A 477 2.20 7.97 -24.45
CA ILE A 477 2.97 9.00 -23.75
C ILE A 477 2.33 9.31 -22.39
N LEU A 478 1.01 9.34 -22.30
CA LEU A 478 0.32 9.57 -21.03
C LEU A 478 0.53 8.42 -20.05
N ILE A 479 0.36 7.17 -20.48
CA ILE A 479 0.56 5.98 -19.63
C ILE A 479 2.03 5.84 -19.23
N GLY A 480 2.95 5.88 -20.20
CA GLY A 480 4.39 5.76 -19.94
C GLY A 480 4.92 6.94 -19.12
N GLY A 481 4.42 8.14 -19.38
CA GLY A 481 4.75 9.34 -18.63
C GLY A 481 4.26 9.28 -17.18
N SER A 482 3.02 8.84 -16.93
CA SER A 482 2.52 8.69 -15.55
C SER A 482 3.32 7.65 -14.77
N LEU A 483 3.73 6.55 -15.41
CA LEU A 483 4.58 5.54 -14.77
C LEU A 483 6.00 6.07 -14.51
N ALA A 484 6.60 6.76 -15.49
CA ALA A 484 7.94 7.35 -15.34
C ALA A 484 7.97 8.39 -14.20
N LEU A 485 6.92 9.20 -14.07
CA LEU A 485 6.78 10.17 -12.98
C LEU A 485 6.74 9.48 -11.60
N GLY A 486 6.11 8.31 -11.51
CA GLY A 486 6.10 7.50 -10.28
C GLY A 486 7.48 6.96 -9.87
N GLN A 487 8.45 6.90 -10.79
CA GLN A 487 9.82 6.43 -10.52
C GLN A 487 10.78 7.56 -10.12
N LEU A 488 10.36 8.82 -10.13
CA LEU A 488 11.20 9.97 -9.76
C LEU A 488 11.78 9.91 -8.32
N PRO A 489 11.07 9.41 -7.30
CA PRO A 489 11.65 9.21 -5.96
C PRO A 489 12.91 8.35 -6.01
N GLY A 490 12.88 7.27 -6.82
CA GLY A 490 14.03 6.41 -7.01
C GLY A 490 15.23 7.10 -7.65
N LEU A 491 15.07 8.26 -8.31
CA LEU A 491 16.14 9.13 -8.82
C LEU A 491 16.64 10.15 -7.79
N GLY A 492 16.19 10.08 -6.54
CA GLY A 492 16.42 11.07 -5.49
C GLY A 492 15.51 12.30 -5.57
N ILE A 493 14.52 12.33 -6.47
CA ILE A 493 13.54 13.43 -6.57
C ILE A 493 12.32 13.05 -5.72
N THR A 494 12.36 13.40 -4.45
CA THR A 494 11.34 13.01 -3.45
C THR A 494 10.31 14.11 -3.16
N SER A 495 10.61 15.37 -3.48
CA SER A 495 9.69 16.49 -3.22
C SER A 495 8.42 16.39 -4.07
N PRO A 496 7.22 16.39 -3.45
CA PRO A 496 5.93 16.37 -4.15
C PRO A 496 5.68 17.59 -5.06
N VAL A 497 6.42 18.69 -4.89
CA VAL A 497 6.36 19.86 -5.78
C VAL A 497 6.83 19.52 -7.20
N PHE A 498 7.74 18.55 -7.35
CA PHE A 498 8.30 18.14 -8.64
C PHE A 498 7.66 16.89 -9.25
N ILE A 499 6.92 16.12 -8.45
CA ILE A 499 6.24 14.91 -8.91
C ILE A 499 4.80 15.25 -9.28
N PHE A 500 4.50 15.23 -10.58
CA PHE A 500 3.21 15.70 -11.10
C PHE A 500 2.00 15.01 -10.45
N ASN A 501 1.07 15.84 -9.96
CA ASN A 501 -0.18 15.44 -9.29
C ASN A 501 -0.01 14.60 -8.01
N GLN A 502 1.19 14.64 -7.41
CA GLN A 502 1.53 13.97 -6.15
C GLN A 502 1.22 14.85 -4.93
N THR A 503 1.08 14.22 -3.76
CA THR A 503 0.94 14.85 -2.45
C THR A 503 1.96 14.28 -1.46
N PRO A 504 2.25 14.94 -0.32
CA PRO A 504 3.22 14.44 0.67
C PRO A 504 2.89 13.07 1.25
N ASP A 505 1.60 12.78 1.47
CA ASP A 505 1.10 11.45 1.82
C ASP A 505 0.08 11.00 0.75
N PRO A 506 0.53 10.30 -0.31
CA PRO A 506 -0.34 9.85 -1.41
C PRO A 506 -1.41 8.85 -0.97
N HIS A 507 -1.25 8.26 0.21
CA HIS A 507 -2.11 7.20 0.72
C HIS A 507 -2.84 7.60 2.00
N PHE A 508 -2.93 8.90 2.30
CA PHE A 508 -3.58 9.41 3.51
C PHE A 508 -5.04 8.90 3.65
N TYR A 509 -5.77 8.72 2.55
CA TYR A 509 -7.13 8.21 2.53
C TYR A 509 -7.25 6.76 3.04
N LEU A 510 -6.19 5.94 2.92
CA LEU A 510 -6.14 4.58 3.49
C LEU A 510 -6.05 4.56 5.02
N ARG A 511 -5.70 5.71 5.62
CA ARG A 511 -5.57 5.89 7.07
C ARG A 511 -6.82 6.51 7.72
N TYR A 512 -7.92 6.62 6.98
CA TYR A 512 -9.20 7.05 7.55
C TYR A 512 -9.57 6.17 8.75
N SER A 513 -10.05 6.82 9.81
CA SER A 513 -10.57 6.20 11.04
C SER A 513 -11.96 6.74 11.33
N GLU A 514 -12.89 5.88 11.77
CA GLU A 514 -14.23 6.29 12.21
C GLU A 514 -14.16 7.15 13.49
N MET A 515 -13.03 7.12 14.22
CA MET A 515 -12.80 7.96 15.40
C MET A 515 -12.35 9.39 15.04
N ASN A 516 -11.44 9.58 14.07
CA ASN A 516 -10.79 10.88 13.80
C ASN A 516 -10.78 11.33 12.30
N GLY A 517 -11.44 10.59 11.41
CA GLY A 517 -11.56 10.92 9.99
C GLY A 517 -10.25 10.80 9.20
N HIS A 518 -10.03 11.73 8.26
CA HIS A 518 -8.80 11.80 7.45
C HIS A 518 -7.58 12.42 8.18
N ALA A 519 -7.75 12.78 9.45
CA ALA A 519 -6.74 13.45 10.27
C ALA A 519 -6.07 14.65 9.55
N HIS A 520 -4.78 14.88 9.78
CA HIS A 520 -4.04 16.06 9.29
C HIS A 520 -3.75 16.06 7.78
N GLY A 521 -3.77 14.89 7.13
CA GLY A 521 -3.34 14.74 5.72
C GLY A 521 -4.20 15.52 4.70
N LEU A 522 -5.43 15.86 5.09
CA LEU A 522 -6.42 16.46 4.19
C LEU A 522 -6.04 17.88 3.72
N ALA A 523 -5.52 18.72 4.62
CA ALA A 523 -5.14 20.09 4.30
C ALA A 523 -3.97 20.13 3.31
N ALA A 524 -2.94 19.33 3.58
CA ALA A 524 -1.82 19.15 2.67
C ALA A 524 -2.30 18.63 1.30
N HIS A 525 -3.15 17.60 1.27
CA HIS A 525 -3.71 17.08 0.01
C HIS A 525 -4.34 18.17 -0.84
N PHE A 526 -5.26 18.97 -0.29
CA PHE A 526 -5.92 20.02 -1.07
C PHE A 526 -4.98 21.13 -1.51
N LEU A 527 -3.98 21.51 -0.71
CA LEU A 527 -2.98 22.51 -1.12
C LEU A 527 -2.19 22.04 -2.34
N TYR A 528 -1.70 20.80 -2.35
CA TYR A 528 -0.99 20.24 -3.51
C TYR A 528 -1.93 20.00 -4.70
N LYS A 529 -3.18 19.58 -4.47
CA LYS A 529 -4.15 19.45 -5.57
C LYS A 529 -4.52 20.81 -6.18
N ILE A 530 -4.61 21.89 -5.39
CA ILE A 530 -4.79 23.25 -5.93
C ILE A 530 -3.54 23.67 -6.72
N TYR A 531 -2.34 23.44 -6.19
CA TYR A 531 -1.07 23.72 -6.88
C TYR A 531 -1.01 23.01 -8.25
N TRP A 532 -1.28 21.70 -8.28
CA TRP A 532 -1.30 20.91 -9.51
C TRP A 532 -2.49 21.22 -10.42
N LEU A 533 -3.62 21.69 -9.87
CA LEU A 533 -4.73 22.19 -10.67
C LEU A 533 -4.37 23.49 -11.40
N VAL A 534 -3.65 24.41 -10.75
CA VAL A 534 -3.12 25.61 -11.43
C VAL A 534 -2.17 25.21 -12.57
N PHE A 535 -1.32 24.21 -12.35
CA PHE A 535 -0.50 23.66 -13.43
C PHE A 535 -1.34 22.99 -14.53
N GLY A 536 -2.38 22.24 -14.17
CA GLY A 536 -3.34 21.68 -15.12
C GLY A 536 -4.03 22.76 -15.96
N LEU A 537 -4.39 23.89 -15.36
CA LEU A 537 -4.94 25.05 -16.07
C LEU A 537 -3.89 25.63 -17.04
N LEU A 538 -2.63 25.75 -16.63
CA LEU A 538 -1.52 26.14 -17.51
C LEU A 538 -1.38 25.18 -18.71
N LEU A 539 -1.46 23.86 -18.49
CA LEU A 539 -1.49 22.86 -19.55
C LEU A 539 -2.71 23.02 -20.46
N GLY A 540 -3.88 23.35 -19.90
CA GLY A 540 -5.08 23.72 -20.66
C GLY A 540 -4.84 24.90 -21.60
N GLY A 541 -4.04 25.88 -21.19
CA GLY A 541 -3.66 27.00 -22.05
C GLY A 541 -2.68 26.63 -23.14
N GLY A 542 -1.70 25.78 -22.79
CA GLY A 542 -0.88 25.09 -23.79
C GLY A 542 -1.74 24.34 -24.80
N ALA A 543 -2.82 23.69 -24.37
CA ALA A 543 -3.71 22.92 -25.24
C ALA A 543 -4.47 23.83 -26.21
N LEU A 544 -4.92 25.01 -25.76
CA LEU A 544 -5.57 26.00 -26.61
C LEU A 544 -4.62 26.60 -27.66
N LEU A 545 -3.35 26.83 -27.29
CA LEU A 545 -2.31 27.27 -28.24
C LEU A 545 -2.05 26.19 -29.28
N ALA A 546 -1.88 24.94 -28.84
CA ALA A 546 -1.58 23.78 -29.67
C ALA A 546 -2.79 23.24 -30.47
N TRP A 547 -4.01 23.73 -30.18
CA TRP A 547 -5.26 23.19 -30.74
C TRP A 547 -5.25 23.23 -32.27
N GLN A 548 -5.27 22.06 -32.89
CA GLN A 548 -5.16 21.94 -34.34
C GLN A 548 -6.52 22.29 -34.98
N ARG A 549 -6.55 23.41 -35.70
CA ARG A 549 -7.71 23.89 -36.48
C ARG A 549 -7.22 24.27 -37.87
N GLY A 550 -7.86 23.73 -38.91
CA GLY A 550 -7.37 23.78 -40.30
C GLY A 550 -6.43 22.62 -40.63
N LEU A 551 -5.74 22.72 -41.78
CA LEU A 551 -4.80 21.72 -42.29
C LEU A 551 -3.34 22.23 -42.20
N PRO A 552 -2.76 22.46 -41.00
CA PRO A 552 -1.35 22.78 -40.88
C PRO A 552 -0.51 21.56 -41.29
N THR A 553 0.50 21.77 -42.14
CA THR A 553 1.25 20.68 -42.78
C THR A 553 2.53 20.33 -42.03
N SER A 554 3.10 21.26 -41.25
CA SER A 554 4.37 21.05 -40.54
C SER A 554 4.36 21.47 -39.06
N VAL A 555 5.28 20.92 -38.28
CA VAL A 555 5.49 21.30 -36.86
C VAL A 555 5.88 22.79 -36.74
N GLY A 556 6.68 23.30 -37.68
CA GLY A 556 7.08 24.71 -37.72
C GLY A 556 5.89 25.67 -37.92
N GLU A 557 4.96 25.33 -38.81
CA GLU A 557 3.70 26.08 -38.99
C GLU A 557 2.87 26.09 -37.71
N ARG A 558 2.76 24.94 -37.04
CA ARG A 558 2.02 24.83 -35.77
C ARG A 558 2.62 25.70 -34.68
N TRP A 559 3.94 25.78 -34.60
CA TRP A 559 4.64 26.65 -33.66
C TRP A 559 4.41 28.13 -33.98
N ARG A 560 4.46 28.52 -35.26
CA ARG A 560 4.16 29.90 -35.68
C ARG A 560 2.72 30.29 -35.34
N LEU A 561 1.76 29.38 -35.57
CA LEU A 561 0.35 29.57 -35.19
C LEU A 561 0.16 29.66 -33.67
N ALA A 562 0.91 28.88 -32.88
CA ALA A 562 0.87 28.99 -31.42
C ALA A 562 1.37 30.37 -30.96
N LYS A 563 2.45 30.89 -31.55
CA LYS A 563 2.96 32.25 -31.26
C LYS A 563 1.95 33.34 -31.59
N THR A 564 1.26 33.26 -32.72
CA THR A 564 0.24 34.27 -33.08
C THR A 564 -0.97 34.23 -32.15
N ARG A 565 -1.33 33.03 -31.65
CA ARG A 565 -2.41 32.84 -30.67
C ARG A 565 -2.05 33.27 -29.26
N PHE A 566 -0.76 33.38 -28.94
CA PHE A 566 -0.28 33.89 -27.66
C PHE A 566 -0.43 35.42 -27.61
N SER A 567 -1.67 35.89 -27.57
CA SER A 567 -2.02 37.30 -27.52
C SER A 567 -3.29 37.53 -26.70
N GLY A 568 -3.48 38.77 -26.24
CA GLY A 568 -4.70 39.19 -25.54
C GLY A 568 -4.99 38.39 -24.26
N PRO A 569 -6.27 38.04 -24.01
CA PRO A 569 -6.69 37.37 -22.77
C PRO A 569 -6.05 35.99 -22.53
N LEU A 570 -5.77 35.23 -23.61
CA LEU A 570 -5.16 33.90 -23.48
C LEU A 570 -3.72 33.99 -22.97
N ALA A 571 -2.94 34.93 -23.50
CA ALA A 571 -1.58 35.19 -23.00
C ALA A 571 -1.60 35.65 -21.54
N GLY A 572 -2.50 36.57 -21.18
CA GLY A 572 -2.68 37.03 -19.81
C GLY A 572 -2.97 35.88 -18.84
N TRP A 573 -3.88 34.97 -19.19
CA TRP A 573 -4.20 33.81 -18.36
C TRP A 573 -3.04 32.80 -18.23
N ILE A 574 -2.32 32.52 -19.32
CA ILE A 574 -1.14 31.63 -19.28
C ILE A 574 -0.05 32.22 -18.39
N VAL A 575 0.27 33.51 -18.57
CA VAL A 575 1.28 34.21 -17.74
C VAL A 575 0.85 34.24 -16.28
N ALA A 576 -0.41 34.58 -15.99
CA ALA A 576 -0.93 34.59 -14.63
C ALA A 576 -0.87 33.19 -13.99
N SER A 577 -1.28 32.15 -14.70
CA SER A 577 -1.24 30.77 -14.20
C SER A 577 0.20 30.30 -13.96
N ALA A 578 1.13 30.65 -14.85
CA ALA A 578 2.55 30.36 -14.67
C ALA A 578 3.13 31.08 -13.45
N LEU A 579 2.83 32.37 -13.27
CA LEU A 579 3.27 33.13 -12.09
C LEU A 579 2.73 32.54 -10.80
N VAL A 580 1.42 32.26 -10.73
CA VAL A 580 0.79 31.65 -9.55
C VAL A 580 1.38 30.27 -9.28
N PHE A 581 1.56 29.43 -10.30
CA PHE A 581 2.19 28.11 -10.15
C PHE A 581 3.61 28.22 -9.59
N THR A 582 4.45 29.11 -10.15
CA THR A 582 5.83 29.29 -9.67
C THR A 582 5.90 29.86 -8.26
N ALA A 583 5.06 30.86 -7.94
CA ALA A 583 5.05 31.48 -6.62
C ALA A 583 4.53 30.49 -5.57
N PHE A 584 3.45 29.77 -5.87
CA PHE A 584 2.88 28.79 -4.96
C PHE A 584 3.82 27.59 -4.77
N GLY A 585 4.42 27.09 -5.85
CA GLY A 585 5.44 26.03 -5.80
C GLY A 585 6.67 26.44 -4.98
N ALA A 586 7.13 27.69 -5.11
CA ALA A 586 8.22 28.21 -4.28
C ALA A 586 7.85 28.25 -2.78
N VAL A 587 6.63 28.67 -2.43
CA VAL A 587 6.15 28.65 -1.04
C VAL A 587 6.09 27.22 -0.49
N LEU A 588 5.52 26.27 -1.25
CA LEU A 588 5.47 24.86 -0.84
C LEU A 588 6.87 24.27 -0.66
N PHE A 589 7.75 24.48 -1.64
CA PHE A 589 9.12 23.99 -1.59
C PHE A 589 9.93 24.57 -0.42
N LEU A 590 9.75 25.86 -0.10
CA LEU A 590 10.39 26.48 1.06
C LEU A 590 9.85 25.91 2.38
N GLU A 591 8.55 25.61 2.46
CA GLU A 591 7.92 25.01 3.65
C GLU A 591 8.38 23.56 3.87
N GLU A 592 8.46 22.77 2.79
CA GLU A 592 9.00 21.40 2.80
C GLU A 592 10.47 21.38 3.28
N ASN A 593 11.30 22.30 2.80
CA ASN A 593 12.74 22.33 3.07
C ASN A 593 13.13 23.07 4.35
N LYS A 594 12.17 23.49 5.19
CA LYS A 594 12.50 23.99 6.53
C LYS A 594 13.30 22.91 7.28
N PRO A 595 14.36 23.26 8.02
CA PRO A 595 15.18 22.26 8.74
C PRO A 595 14.39 21.33 9.65
N LEU A 596 13.24 21.80 10.16
CA LEU A 596 12.33 21.05 11.02
C LEU A 596 11.40 20.08 10.27
N ASN A 597 11.19 20.29 8.95
CA ASN A 597 10.26 19.51 8.11
C ASN A 597 11.00 18.61 7.10
N ARG A 598 12.32 18.78 6.94
CA ARG A 598 13.12 18.01 5.97
C ARG A 598 13.20 16.54 6.39
N GLN A 599 12.63 15.67 5.56
CA GLN A 599 12.85 14.23 5.67
C GLN A 599 14.26 13.90 5.15
N LEU A 600 15.05 13.21 5.97
CA LEU A 600 16.34 12.68 5.57
C LEU A 600 16.14 11.42 4.72
N SER A 601 16.92 11.27 3.65
CA SER A 601 16.95 10.02 2.86
C SER A 601 17.49 8.85 3.70
N ALA A 602 17.26 7.60 3.28
CA ALA A 602 17.77 6.43 4.02
C ALA A 602 19.30 6.46 4.18
N LEU A 603 20.01 6.85 3.11
CA LEU A 603 21.46 7.01 3.15
C LEU A 603 21.89 8.14 4.10
N GLU A 604 21.19 9.28 4.08
CA GLU A 604 21.45 10.36 5.03
C GLU A 604 21.21 9.90 6.47
N GLN A 605 20.11 9.18 6.75
CA GLN A 605 19.83 8.64 8.08
C GLN A 605 20.94 7.70 8.56
N GLN A 606 21.40 6.79 7.70
CA GLN A 606 22.50 5.87 8.01
C GLN A 606 23.82 6.61 8.27
N GLN A 607 24.15 7.59 7.44
CA GLN A 607 25.34 8.42 7.61
C GLN A 607 25.30 9.23 8.90
N GLN A 608 24.14 9.81 9.25
CA GLN A 608 23.97 10.56 10.49
C GLN A 608 24.06 9.63 11.70
N LEU A 609 23.48 8.44 11.66
CA LEU A 609 23.61 7.45 12.73
C LEU A 609 25.07 7.02 12.92
N ALA A 610 25.80 6.76 11.83
CA ALA A 610 27.22 6.41 11.89
C ALA A 610 28.07 7.54 12.50
N ARG A 611 27.79 8.80 12.14
CA ARG A 611 28.45 9.97 12.74
C ARG A 611 28.14 10.08 14.24
N PHE A 612 26.87 9.94 14.61
CA PHE A 612 26.46 9.93 16.01
C PHE A 612 27.19 8.84 16.79
N GLN A 613 27.27 7.63 16.24
CA GLN A 613 28.02 6.53 16.85
C GLN A 613 29.49 6.92 17.02
N GLN A 614 30.18 7.40 15.98
CA GLN A 614 31.58 7.84 16.08
C GLN A 614 31.81 8.91 17.16
N ASP A 615 30.92 9.90 17.28
CA ASP A 615 31.09 11.02 18.19
C ASP A 615 30.79 10.66 19.66
N PHE A 616 29.83 9.74 19.89
CA PHE A 616 29.29 9.43 21.22
C PHE A 616 29.60 8.01 21.73
N GLU A 617 30.24 7.15 20.93
CA GLU A 617 30.61 5.76 21.32
C GLU A 617 31.42 5.70 22.61
N LYS A 618 32.28 6.68 22.87
CA LYS A 618 33.05 6.79 24.13
C LYS A 618 32.19 6.79 25.40
N PHE A 619 30.90 7.14 25.28
CA PHE A 619 29.95 7.15 26.39
C PHE A 619 29.13 5.87 26.52
N ARG A 620 29.26 4.90 25.60
CA ARG A 620 28.45 3.66 25.55
C ARG A 620 28.39 2.92 26.89
N HIS A 621 29.51 2.77 27.59
CA HIS A 621 29.60 2.03 28.85
C HIS A 621 29.52 2.93 30.11
N THR A 622 29.05 4.17 29.97
CA THR A 622 28.89 5.07 31.11
C THR A 622 27.76 4.57 32.01
N ALA A 623 28.05 4.36 33.30
CA ALA A 623 27.04 3.99 34.28
C ALA A 623 25.94 5.06 34.34
N GLN A 624 24.67 4.65 34.32
CA GLN A 624 23.50 5.53 34.40
C GLN A 624 22.62 5.17 35.61
N PRO A 625 21.97 6.15 36.24
CA PRO A 625 21.00 5.87 37.30
C PRO A 625 19.73 5.24 36.70
N ARG A 626 18.98 4.53 37.52
CA ARG A 626 17.68 3.94 37.12
C ARG A 626 16.54 4.88 37.46
N ILE A 627 15.58 5.00 36.56
CA ILE A 627 14.30 5.64 36.83
C ILE A 627 13.50 4.70 37.74
N THR A 628 13.06 5.20 38.90
CA THR A 628 12.31 4.41 39.91
C THR A 628 10.91 4.95 40.18
N ALA A 629 10.66 6.23 39.88
CA ALA A 629 9.34 6.82 39.95
C ALA A 629 9.17 7.90 38.87
N LEU A 630 7.94 8.04 38.37
CA LEU A 630 7.53 9.10 37.45
C LEU A 630 6.23 9.72 37.96
N PHE A 631 6.26 11.02 38.21
CA PHE A 631 5.07 11.86 38.33
C PHE A 631 4.97 12.76 37.10
N PHE A 632 3.78 12.90 36.51
CA PHE A 632 3.56 13.94 35.51
C PHE A 632 2.15 14.55 35.56
N ASN A 633 2.08 15.82 35.16
CA ASN A 633 0.86 16.54 34.82
C ASN A 633 0.81 16.73 33.30
N MET A 634 -0.24 16.24 32.65
CA MET A 634 -0.38 16.24 31.20
C MET A 634 -1.65 16.98 30.76
N GLU A 635 -1.45 18.03 29.99
CA GLU A 635 -2.49 18.77 29.30
C GLU A 635 -2.66 18.23 27.88
N ILE A 636 -3.82 17.62 27.60
CA ILE A 636 -4.24 17.27 26.24
C ILE A 636 -5.32 18.27 25.83
N ALA A 637 -5.08 19.00 24.74
CA ALA A 637 -6.05 19.94 24.18
C ALA A 637 -6.41 19.52 22.74
N PRO A 638 -7.45 18.69 22.56
CA PRO A 638 -7.85 18.12 21.27
C PRO A 638 -8.14 19.16 20.19
N LYS A 639 -8.84 20.25 20.52
CA LYS A 639 -9.25 21.29 19.55
C LYS A 639 -8.09 22.06 18.92
N THR A 640 -7.07 22.36 19.71
CA THR A 640 -5.86 23.06 19.25
C THR A 640 -4.73 22.09 18.90
N GLN A 641 -4.94 20.78 19.11
CA GLN A 641 -3.95 19.72 18.94
C GLN A 641 -2.65 20.04 19.68
N THR A 642 -2.77 20.50 20.92
CA THR A 642 -1.64 20.87 21.78
C THR A 642 -1.49 19.91 22.96
N LEU A 643 -0.25 19.60 23.28
CA LEU A 643 0.23 18.76 24.36
C LEU A 643 1.19 19.59 25.22
N ARG A 644 0.99 19.55 26.54
CA ARG A 644 1.98 20.02 27.51
C ARG A 644 2.13 18.99 28.60
N VAL A 645 3.37 18.68 28.97
CA VAL A 645 3.66 17.73 30.04
C VAL A 645 4.68 18.36 30.97
N GLU A 646 4.35 18.47 32.24
CA GLU A 646 5.30 18.77 33.31
C GLU A 646 5.54 17.48 34.08
N GLY A 647 6.77 16.99 34.09
CA GLY A 647 7.11 15.70 34.69
C GLY A 647 8.32 15.76 35.60
N ARG A 648 8.40 14.78 36.50
CA ARG A 648 9.51 14.60 37.41
C ARG A 648 9.80 13.11 37.61
N TYR A 649 11.06 12.74 37.41
CA TYR A 649 11.60 11.44 37.78
C TYR A 649 12.25 11.45 39.15
N THR A 650 12.21 10.29 39.81
CA THR A 650 13.18 9.91 40.84
C THR A 650 14.21 8.96 40.23
N LEU A 651 15.44 9.44 40.08
CA LEU A 651 16.58 8.67 39.59
C LEU A 651 17.34 8.10 40.78
N VAL A 652 17.72 6.83 40.74
CA VAL A 652 18.50 6.18 41.83
C VAL A 652 19.74 5.53 41.25
N ASN A 653 20.91 5.81 41.84
CA ASN A 653 22.14 5.10 41.48
C ASN A 653 22.13 3.68 42.06
N LYS A 654 21.69 2.70 41.27
CA LYS A 654 21.75 1.28 41.66
C LYS A 654 23.12 0.63 41.35
N THR A 655 24.11 1.38 40.88
CA THR A 655 25.43 0.85 40.53
C THR A 655 26.38 0.91 41.73
N ALA A 656 27.49 0.18 41.65
CA ALA A 656 28.51 0.17 42.71
C ALA A 656 29.47 1.38 42.67
N ARG A 657 29.32 2.30 41.70
CA ARG A 657 30.22 3.44 41.50
C ARG A 657 29.43 4.76 41.53
N PRO A 658 30.01 5.87 42.00
CA PRO A 658 29.39 7.18 41.85
C PRO A 658 29.14 7.53 40.38
N ILE A 659 28.03 8.20 40.08
CA ILE A 659 27.67 8.65 38.73
C ILE A 659 27.73 10.17 38.70
N ASP A 660 28.61 10.73 37.87
CA ASP A 660 28.74 12.18 37.67
C ASP A 660 28.25 12.63 36.29
N THR A 661 27.87 11.69 35.41
CA THR A 661 27.55 11.95 34.01
C THR A 661 26.20 11.34 33.64
N LEU A 662 25.30 12.13 33.07
CA LEU A 662 23.98 11.73 32.59
C LEU A 662 23.93 11.81 31.08
N LEU A 663 23.50 10.71 30.45
CA LEU A 663 23.24 10.59 29.03
C LEU A 663 21.73 10.68 28.82
N ILE A 664 21.26 11.71 28.13
CA ILE A 664 19.82 12.00 28.02
C ILE A 664 19.42 12.08 26.57
N LYS A 665 18.42 11.28 26.18
CA LYS A 665 17.74 11.35 24.89
C LYS A 665 16.31 11.87 25.09
N CYS A 666 15.93 12.91 24.37
CA CYS A 666 14.55 13.43 24.37
C CYS A 666 13.75 12.90 23.16
N GLY A 667 12.42 13.09 23.19
CA GLY A 667 11.56 12.81 22.03
C GLY A 667 11.96 13.62 20.79
N TYR A 668 11.70 13.07 19.59
CA TYR A 668 12.08 13.69 18.32
C TYR A 668 11.13 14.84 17.92
N ASP A 669 9.83 14.61 18.09
CA ASP A 669 8.79 15.50 17.57
C ASP A 669 8.52 16.65 18.54
N GLU A 670 8.60 16.38 19.84
CA GLU A 670 8.38 17.32 20.93
C GLU A 670 9.60 18.22 21.21
N GLN A 671 9.33 19.38 21.81
CA GLN A 671 10.34 20.23 22.42
C GLN A 671 10.38 19.92 23.91
N THR A 672 11.57 19.60 24.41
CA THR A 672 11.76 19.22 25.81
C THR A 672 12.76 20.17 26.48
N GLU A 673 12.35 20.73 27.61
CA GLU A 673 13.19 21.51 28.51
C GLU A 673 13.50 20.68 29.77
N LEU A 674 14.77 20.60 30.15
CA LEU A 674 15.23 19.80 31.28
C LEU A 674 15.54 20.69 32.49
N GLN A 675 15.01 20.33 33.64
CA GLN A 675 15.30 20.98 34.92
C GLN A 675 16.44 20.21 35.61
N LEU A 676 17.67 20.55 35.23
CA LEU A 676 18.89 19.91 35.72
C LEU A 676 19.33 20.50 37.07
N PRO A 677 20.08 19.74 37.90
CA PRO A 677 20.65 20.25 39.15
C PRO A 677 21.55 21.47 38.93
N ALA A 678 21.60 22.36 39.93
CA ALA A 678 22.46 23.54 39.87
C ALA A 678 23.94 23.17 39.68
N GLY A 679 24.62 23.86 38.76
CA GLY A 679 26.01 23.59 38.41
C GLY A 679 26.22 22.44 37.43
N THR A 680 25.16 21.84 36.89
CA THR A 680 25.26 20.85 35.80
C THR A 680 25.81 21.50 34.53
N ARG A 681 26.81 20.87 33.89
CA ARG A 681 27.45 21.36 32.67
C ARG A 681 27.16 20.42 31.50
N MET A 682 26.73 20.96 30.36
CA MET A 682 26.62 20.17 29.12
C MET A 682 28.01 19.93 28.52
N LEU A 683 28.37 18.67 28.29
CA LEU A 683 29.66 18.24 27.74
C LEU A 683 29.61 18.06 26.22
N ALA A 684 28.52 17.49 25.71
CA ALA A 684 28.32 17.22 24.30
C ALA A 684 26.82 17.15 23.97
N GLN A 685 26.46 17.42 22.71
CA GLN A 685 25.08 17.40 22.23
C GLN A 685 25.04 16.99 20.76
N ASP A 686 24.06 16.15 20.40
CA ASP A 686 23.59 15.96 19.05
C ASP A 686 22.16 16.52 18.91
N SER A 687 22.01 17.51 18.04
CA SER A 687 20.74 18.21 17.85
C SER A 687 19.70 17.44 17.03
N LEU A 688 20.14 16.46 16.22
CA LEU A 688 19.32 15.66 15.32
C LEU A 688 18.70 14.49 16.09
N PHE A 689 19.53 13.72 16.81
CA PHE A 689 19.13 12.61 17.66
C PHE A 689 18.58 13.04 19.03
N LYS A 690 18.53 14.35 19.29
CA LYS A 690 18.06 14.94 20.56
C LYS A 690 18.75 14.33 21.78
N PHE A 691 20.04 14.09 21.64
CA PHE A 691 20.88 13.44 22.64
C PHE A 691 21.87 14.43 23.23
N ALA A 692 22.03 14.43 24.56
CA ALA A 692 22.97 15.30 25.23
C ALA A 692 23.64 14.59 26.42
N VAL A 693 24.89 14.98 26.67
CA VAL A 693 25.73 14.49 27.77
C VAL A 693 25.90 15.61 28.77
N TYR A 694 25.48 15.38 30.01
CA TYR A 694 25.55 16.34 31.10
C TYR A 694 26.43 15.83 32.22
N GLN A 695 27.31 16.67 32.74
CA GLN A 695 28.07 16.41 33.96
C GLN A 695 27.40 17.11 35.14
N ILE A 696 26.97 16.36 36.15
CA ILE A 696 26.39 16.90 37.38
C ILE A 696 27.50 17.31 38.35
N SER A 697 27.29 18.41 39.07
CA SER A 697 28.29 19.02 39.97
C SER A 697 28.57 18.17 41.22
N SER A 698 27.56 17.44 41.70
CA SER A 698 27.65 16.50 42.81
C SER A 698 27.41 15.09 42.30
N PRO A 699 28.45 14.23 42.22
CA PRO A 699 28.30 12.85 41.79
C PRO A 699 27.30 12.11 42.68
N LEU A 700 26.39 11.35 42.07
CA LEU A 700 25.39 10.56 42.75
C LEU A 700 26.05 9.31 43.32
N ALA A 701 26.20 9.20 44.65
CA ALA A 701 26.83 8.03 45.26
C ALA A 701 25.97 6.76 45.09
N PRO A 702 26.55 5.55 45.19
CA PRO A 702 25.77 4.31 45.20
C PRO A 702 24.62 4.36 46.22
N GLY A 703 23.40 4.12 45.78
CA GLY A 703 22.18 4.18 46.59
C GLY A 703 21.54 5.57 46.70
N ASP A 704 22.24 6.65 46.33
CA ASP A 704 21.68 8.01 46.37
C ASP A 704 20.63 8.22 45.27
N SER A 705 19.73 9.18 45.51
CA SER A 705 18.66 9.55 44.59
C SER A 705 18.74 11.00 44.13
N LEU A 706 18.30 11.26 42.90
CA LEU A 706 18.20 12.59 42.30
C LEU A 706 16.79 12.83 41.73
N ASN A 707 16.22 14.00 42.02
CA ASN A 707 15.01 14.47 41.36
C ASN A 707 15.36 15.13 40.02
N PHE A 708 14.73 14.67 38.94
CA PHE A 708 14.96 15.18 37.59
C PHE A 708 13.65 15.67 37.00
N GLY A 709 13.51 16.98 36.82
CA GLY A 709 12.32 17.61 36.25
C GLY A 709 12.45 17.82 34.75
N PHE A 710 11.34 17.84 34.03
CA PHE A 710 11.29 18.17 32.61
C PHE A 710 9.94 18.75 32.21
N TYR A 711 9.95 19.54 31.14
CA TYR A 711 8.77 20.12 30.54
C TYR A 711 8.75 19.84 29.04
N ILE A 712 7.67 19.24 28.54
CA ILE A 712 7.52 18.80 27.15
C ILE A 712 6.35 19.54 26.53
N ILE A 713 6.56 20.09 25.35
CA ILE A 713 5.49 20.65 24.50
C ILE A 713 5.61 20.09 23.09
N ASN A 714 4.50 19.79 22.44
CA ASN A 714 4.55 19.46 21.03
C ASN A 714 4.80 20.74 20.22
N LYS A 715 5.40 20.58 19.03
CA LYS A 715 5.44 21.67 18.04
C LYS A 715 4.03 21.87 17.46
N PRO A 716 3.64 23.11 17.13
CA PRO A 716 2.35 23.37 16.49
C PRO A 716 2.30 22.69 15.12
N ASN A 717 1.13 22.20 14.75
CA ASN A 717 0.87 21.69 13.40
C ASN A 717 0.95 22.85 12.39
N THR A 718 1.47 22.56 11.19
CA THR A 718 1.45 23.50 10.05
C THR A 718 0.39 23.05 9.04
N TRP A 719 0.11 23.84 8.00
CA TRP A 719 -0.81 23.40 6.95
C TRP A 719 -0.31 22.21 6.13
N LEU A 720 0.99 21.86 6.23
CA LEU A 720 1.62 20.75 5.49
C LEU A 720 2.02 19.58 6.39
N THR A 721 2.44 19.85 7.64
CA THR A 721 3.06 18.87 8.52
C THR A 721 2.31 18.73 9.84
N ARG A 722 2.06 17.48 10.24
CA ARG A 722 1.59 17.12 11.58
C ARG A 722 2.83 16.98 12.47
N ASN A 723 2.92 17.80 13.50
CA ASN A 723 3.96 17.73 14.52
C ASN A 723 3.41 17.38 15.92
N SER A 724 2.09 17.25 16.05
CA SER A 724 1.40 16.90 17.27
C SER A 724 0.80 15.50 17.20
N ASN A 725 1.06 14.72 18.24
CA ASN A 725 0.42 13.42 18.47
C ASN A 725 -1.01 13.55 19.06
N VAL A 726 -1.46 14.78 19.35
CA VAL A 726 -2.82 15.04 19.83
C VAL A 726 -3.81 15.08 18.67
N LEU A 727 -4.86 14.30 18.81
CA LEU A 727 -5.97 14.17 17.87
C LEU A 727 -7.23 14.82 18.42
N GLU A 728 -8.17 15.17 17.52
CA GLU A 728 -9.48 15.68 17.93
C GLU A 728 -10.29 14.62 18.71
N ASN A 729 -10.06 13.34 18.43
CA ASN A 729 -10.66 12.21 19.14
C ASN A 729 -9.72 10.99 19.06
N GLY A 730 -9.62 10.23 20.15
CA GLY A 730 -8.77 9.04 20.21
C GLY A 730 -7.27 9.33 20.27
N THR A 731 -6.85 10.36 21.00
CA THR A 731 -5.42 10.64 21.23
C THR A 731 -4.78 9.46 21.99
N GLN A 732 -3.62 8.98 21.52
CA GLN A 732 -2.75 8.07 22.25
C GLN A 732 -1.36 8.69 22.39
N ILE A 733 -0.98 9.06 23.61
CA ILE A 733 0.39 9.51 23.92
C ILE A 733 1.15 8.35 24.54
N LYS A 734 2.25 7.93 23.90
CA LYS A 734 3.10 6.84 24.38
C LYS A 734 4.20 7.39 25.31
N ASN A 735 4.93 6.49 25.98
CA ASN A 735 6.03 6.84 26.86
C ASN A 735 7.32 7.27 26.13
N ASP A 736 7.34 7.28 24.80
CA ASP A 736 8.47 7.68 23.95
C ASP A 736 8.74 9.19 23.92
N ILE A 737 7.73 10.01 24.25
CA ILE A 737 7.89 11.46 24.36
C ILE A 737 8.77 11.88 25.55
N PHE A 738 8.89 11.01 26.56
CA PHE A 738 9.56 11.33 27.81
C PHE A 738 11.08 11.16 27.69
N PRO A 739 11.90 11.98 28.38
CA PRO A 739 13.35 11.80 28.40
C PRO A 739 13.75 10.41 28.86
N ARG A 740 14.68 9.78 28.13
CA ARG A 740 15.26 8.46 28.40
C ARG A 740 16.74 8.59 28.75
N LEU A 741 17.23 7.69 29.59
CA LEU A 741 18.63 7.70 30.01
C LEU A 741 19.45 6.64 29.27
N GLY A 742 20.74 6.92 29.09
CA GLY A 742 21.69 5.97 28.51
C GLY A 742 21.90 6.10 27.01
N TYR A 743 22.84 5.31 26.52
CA TYR A 743 23.24 5.29 25.12
C TYR A 743 22.25 4.44 24.31
N PHE A 744 21.54 5.05 23.35
CA PHE A 744 20.45 4.38 22.62
C PHE A 744 20.89 3.69 21.32
N ALA A 745 22.07 4.02 20.78
CA ALA A 745 22.51 3.59 19.45
C ALA A 745 23.34 2.30 19.49
N GLU A 746 23.02 1.39 20.41
CA GLU A 746 23.68 0.10 20.57
C GLU A 746 23.13 -0.91 19.56
N THR A 747 24.01 -1.43 18.71
CA THR A 747 23.65 -2.35 17.61
C THR A 747 23.89 -3.82 17.97
N GLU A 748 24.74 -4.10 18.95
CA GLU A 748 25.09 -5.46 19.37
C GLU A 748 24.42 -5.79 20.69
N LYS A 749 23.58 -6.83 20.70
CA LYS A 749 23.02 -7.36 21.94
C LYS A 749 24.03 -8.24 22.65
N ALA A 750 24.03 -8.19 23.97
CA ALA A 750 24.85 -9.09 24.78
C ALA A 750 24.48 -10.56 24.48
N VAL A 751 25.50 -11.37 24.23
CA VAL A 751 25.35 -12.78 23.86
C VAL A 751 25.13 -13.68 25.08
N PRO A 752 24.46 -14.83 24.92
CA PRO A 752 24.31 -15.81 26.01
C PRO A 752 25.67 -16.19 26.62
N GLY A 753 25.78 -16.07 27.94
CA GLY A 753 27.02 -16.31 28.70
C GLY A 753 27.74 -15.04 29.18
N ASP A 754 27.39 -13.87 28.67
CA ASP A 754 27.83 -12.58 29.21
C ASP A 754 26.94 -12.16 30.40
N PRO A 755 27.50 -11.89 31.59
CA PRO A 755 26.75 -11.33 32.72
C PRO A 755 25.99 -10.03 32.40
N ALA A 756 26.44 -9.26 31.39
CA ALA A 756 25.76 -8.05 30.91
C ALA A 756 24.39 -8.34 30.29
N ALA A 757 24.18 -9.53 29.70
CA ALA A 757 22.92 -9.92 29.07
C ALA A 757 21.74 -9.94 30.05
N HIS A 758 22.01 -10.09 31.34
CA HIS A 758 21.00 -10.19 32.39
C HIS A 758 20.69 -8.85 33.09
N GLN A 759 21.35 -7.75 32.73
CA GLN A 759 21.29 -6.48 33.50
C GLN A 759 20.16 -5.55 33.08
N ASN A 760 19.70 -5.63 31.83
CA ASN A 760 18.62 -4.83 31.28
C ASN A 760 17.51 -5.74 30.77
N HIS A 761 16.27 -5.27 30.83
CA HIS A 761 15.17 -5.98 30.21
C HIS A 761 14.92 -5.43 28.81
N TYR A 762 14.38 -6.26 27.93
CA TYR A 762 14.21 -6.01 26.48
C TYR A 762 13.49 -4.70 26.08
N GLN A 763 12.76 -4.07 27.01
CA GLN A 763 11.96 -2.87 26.73
C GLN A 763 12.47 -1.61 27.43
N SER A 764 13.50 -1.71 28.29
CA SER A 764 14.09 -0.56 28.97
C SER A 764 15.53 -0.84 29.41
N ILE A 765 16.42 0.09 29.08
CA ILE A 765 17.81 0.11 29.56
C ILE A 765 18.03 1.06 30.74
N ASP A 766 17.02 1.86 31.09
CA ASP A 766 17.08 2.96 32.05
C ASP A 766 16.10 2.82 33.22
N ALA A 767 15.22 1.82 33.19
CA ALA A 767 14.25 1.54 34.23
C ALA A 767 14.15 0.03 34.44
N ASP A 768 13.76 -0.37 35.65
CA ASP A 768 13.34 -1.75 35.95
C ASP A 768 11.80 -1.75 36.01
N VAL A 769 11.25 -1.42 37.17
CA VAL A 769 9.86 -1.05 37.40
C VAL A 769 9.80 0.33 38.07
N ILE A 770 8.70 1.05 37.85
CA ILE A 770 8.51 2.41 38.33
C ILE A 770 7.19 2.59 39.08
N ASP A 771 7.21 3.45 40.10
CA ASP A 771 6.00 4.03 40.67
C ASP A 771 5.47 5.10 39.72
N LEU A 772 4.25 4.92 39.22
CA LEU A 772 3.64 5.80 38.23
C LEU A 772 2.45 6.57 38.83
N GLU A 773 2.53 7.90 38.73
CA GLU A 773 1.46 8.80 39.12
C GLU A 773 1.24 9.86 38.04
N ALA A 774 -0.01 10.02 37.60
CA ALA A 774 -0.36 10.90 36.48
C ALA A 774 -1.58 11.74 36.83
N VAL A 775 -1.48 13.05 36.57
CA VAL A 775 -2.64 13.93 36.49
C VAL A 775 -2.81 14.32 35.03
N VAL A 776 -3.98 14.05 34.46
CA VAL A 776 -4.24 14.33 33.04
C VAL A 776 -5.53 15.11 32.93
N HIS A 777 -5.53 16.16 32.12
CA HIS A 777 -6.74 16.92 31.81
C HIS A 777 -6.94 17.10 30.32
N THR A 778 -8.22 17.03 29.94
CA THR A 778 -8.68 17.05 28.54
C THR A 778 -10.01 17.80 28.41
N ASP A 779 -10.55 17.86 27.19
CA ASP A 779 -11.83 18.47 26.89
C ASP A 779 -12.98 17.80 27.68
N PRO A 780 -14.03 18.54 28.09
CA PRO A 780 -15.12 18.02 28.93
C PRO A 780 -15.86 16.80 28.39
N ASN A 781 -15.88 16.62 27.06
CA ASN A 781 -16.56 15.52 26.40
C ASN A 781 -15.68 14.28 26.16
N GLN A 782 -14.41 14.32 26.59
CA GLN A 782 -13.51 13.18 26.51
C GLN A 782 -13.29 12.53 27.87
N THR A 783 -12.93 11.25 27.84
CA THR A 783 -12.52 10.47 28.99
C THR A 783 -11.06 10.07 28.80
N VAL A 784 -10.25 10.25 29.85
CA VAL A 784 -8.87 9.77 29.86
C VAL A 784 -8.82 8.37 30.47
N VAL A 785 -8.04 7.49 29.86
CA VAL A 785 -7.63 6.21 30.43
C VAL A 785 -6.10 6.15 30.44
N ALA A 786 -5.53 5.82 31.59
CA ALA A 786 -4.09 5.66 31.78
C ALA A 786 -3.84 4.50 32.76
N PRO A 787 -2.61 3.94 32.81
CA PRO A 787 -2.28 2.90 33.78
C PRO A 787 -2.44 3.35 35.24
N GLY A 788 -2.75 2.38 36.09
CA GLY A 788 -3.05 2.59 37.50
C GLY A 788 -4.55 2.69 37.78
N TYR A 789 -4.87 3.25 38.93
CA TYR A 789 -6.24 3.37 39.43
C TYR A 789 -6.63 4.84 39.51
N LEU A 790 -7.83 5.15 39.02
CA LEU A 790 -8.41 6.48 39.11
C LEU A 790 -8.69 6.81 40.59
N LYS A 791 -7.91 7.73 41.15
CA LYS A 791 -8.06 8.18 42.55
C LYS A 791 -9.06 9.32 42.65
N LYS A 792 -9.06 10.22 41.67
CA LYS A 792 -9.94 11.39 41.66
C LYS A 792 -10.28 11.81 40.23
N MET A 793 -11.51 12.26 40.03
CA MET A 793 -11.98 12.91 38.82
C MET A 793 -12.70 14.21 39.20
N TRP A 794 -12.40 15.31 38.53
CA TRP A 794 -13.07 16.59 38.77
C TRP A 794 -13.10 17.45 37.51
N THR A 795 -13.89 18.52 37.54
CA THR A 795 -13.91 19.53 36.48
C THR A 795 -13.38 20.84 37.05
N ALA A 796 -12.42 21.47 36.36
CA ALA A 796 -11.86 22.77 36.71
C ALA A 796 -11.46 23.50 35.41
N ASP A 797 -11.65 24.81 35.37
CA ASP A 797 -11.31 25.68 34.22
C ASP A 797 -11.91 25.21 32.88
N GLY A 798 -13.14 24.67 32.94
CA GLY A 798 -13.83 24.14 31.76
C GLY A 798 -13.17 22.89 31.16
N ARG A 799 -12.33 22.18 31.92
CA ARG A 799 -11.68 20.92 31.53
C ARG A 799 -11.92 19.82 32.55
N ARG A 800 -11.85 18.57 32.10
CA ARG A 800 -12.02 17.38 32.95
C ARG A 800 -10.66 16.83 33.31
N HIS A 801 -10.43 16.63 34.61
CA HIS A 801 -9.17 16.22 35.20
C HIS A 801 -9.30 14.81 35.79
N PHE A 802 -8.24 14.03 35.66
CA PHE A 802 -8.15 12.65 36.10
C PHE A 802 -6.81 12.43 36.81
N HIS A 803 -6.86 11.91 38.04
CA HIS A 803 -5.67 11.55 38.80
C HIS A 803 -5.57 10.03 38.89
N PHE A 804 -4.53 9.48 38.27
CA PHE A 804 -4.21 8.06 38.26
C PHE A 804 -2.96 7.79 39.10
N LYS A 805 -2.97 6.66 39.81
CA LYS A 805 -1.81 6.18 40.56
C LYS A 805 -1.79 4.65 40.60
N THR A 806 -0.63 4.06 40.34
CA THR A 806 -0.44 2.61 40.51
C THR A 806 -0.33 2.26 41.99
N ASP A 807 -0.84 1.08 42.38
CA ASP A 807 -0.71 0.61 43.77
C ASP A 807 0.61 -0.17 43.99
N GLN A 808 1.25 -0.60 42.91
CA GLN A 808 2.55 -1.27 42.89
C GLN A 808 3.39 -0.72 41.73
N PRO A 809 4.73 -0.81 41.79
CA PRO A 809 5.59 -0.48 40.67
C PRO A 809 5.24 -1.29 39.42
N VAL A 810 5.28 -0.63 38.26
CA VAL A 810 4.97 -1.24 36.95
C VAL A 810 6.11 -1.03 35.98
N LYS A 811 6.23 -1.88 34.96
CA LYS A 811 7.21 -1.69 33.87
C LYS A 811 7.06 -0.31 33.23
N PHE A 812 8.18 0.33 32.84
CA PHE A 812 8.20 1.65 32.16
C PHE A 812 7.72 1.58 30.69
N VAL A 813 6.53 1.02 30.47
CA VAL A 813 5.88 0.93 29.17
C VAL A 813 4.41 1.29 29.38
N PHE A 814 3.99 2.44 28.89
CA PHE A 814 2.63 2.93 29.07
C PHE A 814 2.15 3.85 27.95
N SER A 815 0.84 4.06 27.92
CA SER A 815 0.20 5.08 27.09
C SER A 815 -0.90 5.79 27.86
N VAL A 816 -1.10 7.07 27.58
CA VAL A 816 -2.24 7.86 28.04
C VAL A 816 -3.19 8.02 26.86
N LEU A 817 -4.43 7.60 27.03
CA LEU A 817 -5.46 7.64 25.99
C LEU A 817 -6.53 8.66 26.34
N SER A 818 -6.98 9.45 25.36
CA SER A 818 -8.05 10.43 25.53
C SER A 818 -9.00 10.38 24.34
N GLY A 819 -10.28 10.10 24.60
CA GLY A 819 -11.28 9.97 23.54
C GLY A 819 -12.71 10.02 24.04
N ARG A 820 -13.63 10.07 23.08
CA ARG A 820 -15.08 9.95 23.31
C ARG A 820 -15.43 8.47 23.37
N TYR A 821 -15.38 7.90 24.58
CA TYR A 821 -15.60 6.47 24.81
C TYR A 821 -17.00 6.18 25.34
N ALA A 822 -17.63 5.14 24.78
CA ALA A 822 -18.59 4.33 25.49
C ALA A 822 -17.83 3.25 26.29
N GLN A 823 -18.47 2.73 27.35
CA GLN A 823 -17.85 1.77 28.26
C GLN A 823 -18.75 0.55 28.40
N MET A 824 -18.17 -0.63 28.17
CA MET A 824 -18.73 -1.92 28.59
C MET A 824 -17.95 -2.40 29.82
N GLU A 825 -18.64 -2.76 30.88
CA GLU A 825 -18.03 -3.18 32.14
C GLU A 825 -18.68 -4.45 32.67
N GLU A 826 -17.86 -5.38 33.11
CA GLU A 826 -18.30 -6.60 33.79
C GLU A 826 -17.35 -6.91 34.95
N GLN A 827 -17.92 -7.19 36.12
CA GLN A 827 -17.16 -7.76 37.23
C GLN A 827 -17.02 -9.26 36.98
N TYR A 828 -15.79 -9.77 36.91
CA TYR A 828 -15.51 -11.18 36.68
C TYR A 828 -14.55 -11.70 37.76
N LYS A 829 -15.09 -12.55 38.65
CA LYS A 829 -14.42 -12.93 39.91
C LYS A 829 -14.09 -11.65 40.71
N ASP A 830 -12.84 -11.48 41.13
CA ASP A 830 -12.38 -10.32 41.90
C ASP A 830 -11.72 -9.24 41.03
N VAL A 831 -11.96 -9.23 39.71
CA VAL A 831 -11.35 -8.29 38.75
C VAL A 831 -12.43 -7.58 37.93
N ASP A 832 -12.37 -6.25 37.88
CA ASP A 832 -13.24 -5.42 37.04
C ASP A 832 -12.71 -5.40 35.59
N LEU A 833 -13.47 -5.92 34.63
CA LEU A 833 -13.12 -5.88 33.21
C LEU A 833 -13.85 -4.72 32.54
N ARG A 834 -13.12 -3.82 31.88
CA ARG A 834 -13.68 -2.66 31.17
C ARG A 834 -13.17 -2.59 29.73
N ILE A 835 -14.07 -2.32 28.81
CA ILE A 835 -13.76 -2.02 27.41
C ILE A 835 -14.21 -0.59 27.12
N TYR A 836 -13.26 0.28 26.81
CA TYR A 836 -13.49 1.65 26.34
C TYR A 836 -13.42 1.63 24.81
N HIS A 837 -14.54 1.91 24.16
CA HIS A 837 -14.66 1.81 22.70
C HIS A 837 -15.37 3.03 22.13
N HIS A 838 -15.18 3.28 20.84
CA HIS A 838 -15.96 4.25 20.09
C HIS A 838 -17.44 3.85 20.15
N PRO A 839 -18.38 4.76 20.45
CA PRO A 839 -19.78 4.42 20.70
C PRO A 839 -20.46 3.59 19.60
N GLU A 840 -20.01 3.72 18.35
CA GLU A 840 -20.57 2.98 17.22
C GLU A 840 -19.97 1.58 17.04
N HIS A 841 -18.81 1.29 17.63
CA HIS A 841 -18.07 0.04 17.45
C HIS A 841 -18.50 -1.01 18.47
N THR A 842 -19.70 -1.54 18.28
CA THR A 842 -20.30 -2.54 19.18
C THR A 842 -20.22 -3.97 18.66
N TYR A 843 -19.53 -4.21 17.54
CA TYR A 843 -19.66 -5.43 16.73
C TYR A 843 -19.08 -6.69 17.38
N CYS A 844 -17.94 -6.57 18.07
CA CYS A 844 -17.21 -7.70 18.64
C CYS A 844 -16.89 -7.56 20.14
N LEU A 845 -17.55 -6.63 20.85
CA LEU A 845 -17.32 -6.41 22.28
C LEU A 845 -17.51 -7.69 23.14
N PRO A 846 -18.51 -8.54 22.89
CA PRO A 846 -18.65 -9.80 23.63
C PRO A 846 -17.46 -10.75 23.43
N GLN A 847 -16.89 -10.80 22.22
CA GLN A 847 -15.73 -11.64 21.89
C GLN A 847 -14.45 -11.11 22.54
N LEU A 848 -14.25 -9.79 22.54
CA LEU A 848 -13.15 -9.15 23.29
C LEU A 848 -13.26 -9.47 24.80
N MET A 849 -14.47 -9.33 25.37
CA MET A 849 -14.73 -9.65 26.77
C MET A 849 -14.49 -11.14 27.08
N ALA A 850 -14.94 -12.04 26.20
CA ALA A 850 -14.70 -13.48 26.33
C ALA A 850 -13.21 -13.82 26.26
N GLY A 851 -12.45 -13.17 25.38
CA GLY A 851 -10.99 -13.33 25.27
C GLY A 851 -10.27 -12.94 26.56
N MET A 852 -10.62 -11.79 27.14
CA MET A 852 -10.07 -11.37 28.44
C MET A 852 -10.39 -12.39 29.55
N LYS A 853 -11.64 -12.86 29.64
CA LYS A 853 -12.04 -13.85 30.66
C LYS A 853 -11.28 -15.18 30.48
N ALA A 854 -11.19 -15.68 29.25
CA ALA A 854 -10.52 -16.94 28.95
C ALA A 854 -9.01 -16.88 29.25
N ALA A 855 -8.34 -15.79 28.87
CA ALA A 855 -6.93 -15.60 29.21
C ALA A 855 -6.71 -15.44 30.71
N LEU A 856 -7.58 -14.68 31.41
CA LEU A 856 -7.52 -14.54 32.86
C LEU A 856 -7.67 -15.90 33.56
N ASP A 857 -8.64 -16.71 33.13
CA ASP A 857 -8.88 -18.05 33.68
C ASP A 857 -7.72 -19.00 33.43
N TYR A 858 -7.26 -19.07 32.18
CA TYR A 858 -6.20 -19.99 31.79
C TYR A 858 -4.88 -19.65 32.50
N ASN A 859 -4.48 -18.37 32.49
CA ASN A 859 -3.21 -17.96 33.08
C ASN A 859 -3.24 -18.07 34.61
N THR A 860 -4.34 -17.67 35.25
CA THR A 860 -4.47 -17.76 36.71
C THR A 860 -4.46 -19.21 37.20
N ALA A 861 -5.10 -20.12 36.48
CA ALA A 861 -5.11 -21.54 36.84
C ALA A 861 -3.74 -22.21 36.66
N ASN A 862 -2.97 -21.83 35.63
CA ASN A 862 -1.77 -22.55 35.23
C ASN A 862 -0.46 -21.91 35.74
N PHE A 863 -0.39 -20.60 35.97
CA PHE A 863 0.89 -19.91 36.20
C PHE A 863 0.93 -19.15 37.53
N SER A 864 0.24 -18.02 37.64
CA SER A 864 0.21 -17.20 38.86
C SER A 864 -1.06 -16.34 38.92
N PRO A 865 -1.45 -15.82 40.10
CA PRO A 865 -2.56 -14.88 40.20
C PRO A 865 -2.36 -13.61 39.37
N TYR A 866 -3.45 -13.02 38.90
CA TYR A 866 -3.43 -11.71 38.25
C TYR A 866 -3.12 -10.60 39.29
N PRO A 867 -2.17 -9.68 39.03
CA PRO A 867 -1.66 -8.77 40.06
C PRO A 867 -2.46 -7.46 40.21
N HIS A 868 -3.48 -7.21 39.39
CA HIS A 868 -4.27 -5.98 39.42
C HIS A 868 -5.76 -6.25 39.73
N ARG A 869 -6.50 -5.20 40.13
CA ARG A 869 -7.93 -5.30 40.47
C ARG A 869 -8.87 -4.96 39.32
N GLN A 870 -8.33 -4.46 38.21
CA GLN A 870 -9.10 -4.11 37.01
C GLN A 870 -8.26 -4.35 35.75
N ILE A 871 -8.92 -4.58 34.62
CA ILE A 871 -8.32 -4.62 33.27
C ILE A 871 -9.09 -3.62 32.40
N ASN A 872 -8.37 -2.68 31.79
CA ASN A 872 -8.95 -1.71 30.86
C ASN A 872 -8.45 -2.00 29.45
N LEU A 873 -9.31 -2.48 28.56
CA LEU A 873 -9.04 -2.53 27.13
C LEU A 873 -9.54 -1.23 26.50
N VAL A 874 -8.67 -0.52 25.76
CA VAL A 874 -8.95 0.85 25.31
C VAL A 874 -8.71 0.98 23.82
N GLU A 875 -9.75 1.37 23.09
CA GLU A 875 -9.66 1.59 21.65
C GLU A 875 -8.86 2.85 21.30
N PHE A 876 -8.01 2.77 20.27
CA PHE A 876 -7.39 3.93 19.65
C PHE A 876 -7.53 3.92 18.11
N PRO A 877 -7.51 5.08 17.43
CA PRO A 877 -7.73 5.21 16.00
C PRO A 877 -6.75 4.42 15.16
N ARG A 878 -7.23 3.78 14.09
CA ARG A 878 -6.34 3.05 13.15
C ARG A 878 -5.33 3.95 12.43
N SER A 879 -5.54 5.27 12.43
CA SER A 879 -4.60 6.24 11.88
C SER A 879 -3.26 6.26 12.63
N GLU A 880 -3.24 5.81 13.89
CA GLU A 880 -2.04 5.78 14.76
C GLU A 880 -1.37 4.38 14.81
N GLY A 881 -1.93 3.40 14.08
CA GLY A 881 -1.37 2.05 13.97
C GLY A 881 -2.42 0.94 14.03
N SER A 882 -1.99 -0.30 13.79
CA SER A 882 -2.83 -1.51 13.75
C SER A 882 -2.52 -2.53 14.85
N TYR A 883 -1.73 -2.14 15.86
CA TYR A 883 -1.24 -3.02 16.92
C TYR A 883 -2.16 -3.01 18.15
N ALA A 884 -1.84 -3.91 19.08
CA ALA A 884 -2.29 -3.85 20.46
C ALA A 884 -1.07 -4.07 21.38
N THR A 885 -1.19 -3.67 22.63
CA THR A 885 -0.10 -3.85 23.61
C THR A 885 -0.64 -3.83 25.03
N THR A 886 0.06 -4.45 25.98
CA THR A 886 -0.31 -4.43 27.41
C THR A 886 0.64 -3.57 28.23
N ALA A 887 0.08 -2.50 28.80
CA ALA A 887 0.73 -1.54 29.66
C ALA A 887 0.12 -1.59 31.08
N ALA A 888 0.73 -2.37 31.97
CA ALA A 888 0.20 -2.67 33.29
C ALA A 888 -1.25 -3.18 33.23
N ASN A 889 -2.21 -2.45 33.82
CA ASN A 889 -3.63 -2.80 33.80
C ASN A 889 -4.42 -2.19 32.61
N CYS A 890 -3.73 -1.63 31.61
CA CYS A 890 -4.32 -1.00 30.44
C CYS A 890 -3.84 -1.68 29.15
N ILE A 891 -4.74 -1.98 28.23
CA ILE A 891 -4.47 -2.65 26.96
C ILE A 891 -4.98 -1.75 25.81
N PRO A 892 -4.13 -0.87 25.24
CA PRO A 892 -4.48 -0.14 24.04
C PRO A 892 -4.64 -1.08 22.84
N VAL A 893 -5.75 -0.97 22.11
CA VAL A 893 -6.07 -1.81 20.96
C VAL A 893 -6.52 -0.93 19.79
N SER A 894 -5.93 -1.12 18.62
CA SER A 894 -6.32 -0.38 17.41
C SER A 894 -7.77 -0.68 17.00
N GLU A 895 -8.46 0.35 16.52
CA GLU A 895 -9.80 0.33 15.94
C GLU A 895 -10.03 -0.80 14.94
N ILE A 896 -9.02 -1.18 14.15
CA ILE A 896 -9.16 -2.28 13.18
C ILE A 896 -9.56 -3.61 13.85
N ARG A 897 -9.34 -3.76 15.17
CA ARG A 897 -9.72 -4.94 15.96
C ARG A 897 -11.14 -4.87 16.53
N PHE A 898 -11.81 -3.73 16.43
CA PHE A 898 -13.19 -3.52 16.88
C PHE A 898 -14.23 -3.69 15.76
N VAL A 899 -13.79 -3.67 14.49
CA VAL A 899 -14.63 -3.77 13.30
C VAL A 899 -14.54 -5.15 12.62
N HIS A 900 -14.65 -6.22 13.41
CA HIS A 900 -14.58 -7.60 12.92
C HIS A 900 -15.95 -8.26 12.79
N ASP A 901 -16.11 -9.08 11.74
CA ASP A 901 -17.27 -9.95 11.56
C ASP A 901 -17.10 -11.24 12.37
N THR A 902 -17.88 -11.36 13.46
CA THR A 902 -17.87 -12.52 14.37
C THR A 902 -18.94 -13.56 14.01
N SER A 903 -19.76 -13.34 12.97
CA SER A 903 -20.90 -14.20 12.63
C SER A 903 -20.52 -15.45 11.82
N ARG A 904 -19.32 -15.47 11.22
CA ARG A 904 -18.90 -16.52 10.29
C ARG A 904 -18.45 -17.78 11.03
N ALA A 905 -19.30 -18.81 11.00
CA ALA A 905 -19.00 -20.12 11.58
C ALA A 905 -17.69 -20.72 11.02
N GLY A 906 -16.80 -21.14 11.92
CA GLY A 906 -15.57 -21.87 11.59
C GLY A 906 -14.36 -21.04 11.17
N ALA A 907 -14.45 -19.70 11.19
CA ALA A 907 -13.31 -18.80 11.12
C ALA A 907 -12.66 -18.61 12.50
N VAL A 908 -11.40 -18.15 12.53
CA VAL A 908 -10.77 -17.73 13.79
C VAL A 908 -11.39 -16.40 14.24
N ASP A 909 -11.82 -16.36 15.50
CA ASP A 909 -12.34 -15.19 16.19
C ASP A 909 -11.15 -14.33 16.65
N ILE A 910 -10.86 -13.31 15.84
CA ILE A 910 -9.72 -12.42 16.05
C ILE A 910 -9.91 -11.48 17.21
N ALA A 911 -11.15 -11.05 17.47
CA ALA A 911 -11.44 -10.21 18.62
C ALA A 911 -11.11 -10.97 19.92
N PHE A 912 -11.56 -12.23 20.02
CA PHE A 912 -11.17 -13.11 21.12
C PHE A 912 -9.66 -13.30 21.19
N TYR A 913 -9.02 -13.67 20.07
CA TYR A 913 -7.58 -13.94 20.00
C TYR A 913 -6.75 -12.74 20.47
N VAL A 914 -7.01 -11.54 19.96
CA VAL A 914 -6.25 -10.33 20.34
C VAL A 914 -6.41 -10.06 21.83
N ALA A 915 -7.64 -10.03 22.35
CA ALA A 915 -7.84 -9.77 23.77
C ALA A 915 -7.16 -10.81 24.67
N ALA A 916 -7.17 -12.09 24.27
CA ALA A 916 -6.52 -13.16 25.01
C ALA A 916 -4.98 -13.10 24.94
N HIS A 917 -4.43 -12.79 23.76
CA HIS A 917 -2.99 -12.63 23.52
C HIS A 917 -2.44 -11.49 24.35
N GLU A 918 -3.04 -10.31 24.23
CA GLU A 918 -2.57 -9.12 24.93
C GLU A 918 -2.63 -9.30 26.45
N LEU A 919 -3.73 -9.86 26.98
CA LEU A 919 -3.81 -10.09 28.43
C LEU A 919 -2.77 -11.13 28.92
N SER A 920 -2.39 -12.09 28.08
CA SER A 920 -1.36 -13.09 28.42
C SER A 920 0.02 -12.46 28.62
N HIS A 921 0.31 -11.30 28.01
CA HIS A 921 1.53 -10.54 28.28
C HIS A 921 1.64 -10.05 29.73
N GLN A 922 0.54 -10.06 30.50
CA GLN A 922 0.64 -9.77 31.93
C GLN A 922 1.55 -10.77 32.66
N TRP A 923 1.53 -12.04 32.28
CA TRP A 923 2.43 -13.06 32.82
C TRP A 923 3.75 -13.07 32.04
N TRP A 924 3.64 -13.12 30.72
CA TRP A 924 4.76 -13.29 29.79
C TRP A 924 5.15 -11.95 29.15
N GLY A 925 5.85 -11.12 29.92
CA GLY A 925 6.29 -9.78 29.52
C GLY A 925 6.18 -8.72 30.61
N ASN A 926 5.25 -8.86 31.58
CA ASN A 926 5.09 -7.93 32.71
C ASN A 926 5.46 -8.52 34.07
N GLN A 927 5.08 -9.77 34.38
CA GLN A 927 5.59 -10.48 35.56
C GLN A 927 6.99 -11.05 35.29
N LEU A 928 7.14 -11.78 34.17
CA LEU A 928 8.46 -12.12 33.65
C LEU A 928 8.94 -11.02 32.73
N LEU A 929 9.99 -10.33 33.16
CA LEU A 929 10.72 -9.35 32.36
C LEU A 929 11.88 -10.07 31.66
N PRO A 930 11.82 -10.30 30.34
CA PRO A 930 12.91 -10.94 29.62
C PRO A 930 14.10 -9.98 29.52
N ALA A 931 15.31 -10.53 29.59
CA ALA A 931 16.53 -9.75 29.40
C ALA A 931 16.62 -9.21 27.97
N ASP A 932 17.34 -8.11 27.77
CA ASP A 932 17.58 -7.54 26.43
C ASP A 932 18.64 -8.34 25.65
N ALA A 933 18.26 -9.54 25.24
CA ALA A 933 19.15 -10.49 24.59
C ALA A 933 18.42 -11.31 23.50
N PRO A 934 19.21 -12.07 22.71
CA PRO A 934 18.85 -13.29 22.02
C PRO A 934 17.55 -13.95 22.46
N GLY A 935 16.46 -13.95 21.67
CA GLY A 935 15.27 -14.73 22.02
C GLY A 935 14.33 -14.11 23.05
N ALA A 936 14.48 -12.83 23.41
CA ALA A 936 13.55 -12.15 24.32
C ALA A 936 12.07 -12.30 23.89
N THR A 937 11.79 -12.22 22.59
CA THR A 937 10.43 -12.38 22.03
C THR A 937 9.94 -13.83 22.04
N MET A 938 10.81 -14.82 22.22
CA MET A 938 10.37 -16.20 22.52
C MET A 938 9.73 -16.28 23.91
N LEU A 939 10.25 -15.54 24.90
CA LEU A 939 9.71 -15.52 26.26
C LEU A 939 8.42 -14.71 26.38
N THR A 940 8.17 -13.78 25.45
CA THR A 940 6.95 -12.95 25.43
C THR A 940 5.93 -13.46 24.41
N GLU A 941 6.25 -13.39 23.12
CA GLU A 941 5.31 -13.64 22.03
C GLU A 941 5.02 -15.13 21.85
N SER A 942 6.04 -15.99 21.79
CA SER A 942 5.82 -17.43 21.54
C SER A 942 4.97 -18.08 22.64
N ILE A 943 5.20 -17.70 23.90
CA ILE A 943 4.45 -18.26 25.03
C ILE A 943 3.04 -17.63 25.11
N ALA A 944 2.89 -16.33 24.87
CA ALA A 944 1.57 -15.69 24.78
C ALA A 944 0.72 -16.31 23.65
N GLU A 945 1.33 -16.63 22.51
CA GLU A 945 0.69 -17.34 21.41
C GLU A 945 0.26 -18.75 21.79
N TYR A 946 1.13 -19.51 22.47
CA TYR A 946 0.79 -20.85 22.98
C TYR A 946 -0.39 -20.81 23.96
N VAL A 947 -0.33 -19.89 24.92
CA VAL A 947 -1.39 -19.68 25.92
C VAL A 947 -2.70 -19.32 25.23
N THR A 948 -2.65 -18.44 24.24
CA THR A 948 -3.81 -18.03 23.47
C THR A 948 -4.39 -19.20 22.67
N ALA A 949 -3.56 -19.99 21.99
CA ALA A 949 -3.99 -21.20 21.29
C ALA A 949 -4.70 -22.20 22.21
N LYS A 950 -4.24 -22.34 23.47
CA LYS A 950 -4.86 -23.22 24.47
C LYS A 950 -6.14 -22.65 25.09
N ALA A 951 -6.19 -21.35 25.35
CA ALA A 951 -7.43 -20.67 25.73
C ALA A 951 -8.48 -20.80 24.62
N TYR A 952 -8.05 -20.67 23.36
CA TYR A 952 -8.88 -20.84 22.18
C TYR A 952 -9.38 -22.29 22.02
N GLU A 953 -8.51 -23.29 22.24
CA GLU A 953 -8.88 -24.72 22.27
C GLU A 953 -9.97 -25.01 23.31
N LYS A 954 -9.87 -24.43 24.52
CA LYS A 954 -10.88 -24.61 25.58
C LYS A 954 -12.21 -23.94 25.24
N GLN A 955 -12.19 -22.78 24.62
CA GLN A 955 -13.39 -22.02 24.27
C GLN A 955 -14.11 -22.58 23.04
N TYR A 956 -13.36 -22.90 21.98
CA TYR A 956 -13.90 -23.20 20.64
C TYR A 956 -13.58 -24.61 20.15
N GLY A 957 -12.94 -25.43 20.98
CA GLY A 957 -12.56 -26.81 20.66
C GLY A 957 -11.27 -26.93 19.84
N LYS A 958 -10.72 -28.13 19.85
CA LYS A 958 -9.42 -28.47 19.23
C LYS A 958 -9.36 -28.20 17.73
N ASN A 959 -10.43 -28.49 16.98
CA ASN A 959 -10.48 -28.24 15.54
C ASN A 959 -10.28 -26.75 15.20
N SER A 960 -10.79 -25.85 16.04
CA SER A 960 -10.65 -24.41 15.84
C SER A 960 -9.23 -23.94 16.16
N ALA A 961 -8.60 -24.51 17.19
CA ALA A 961 -7.18 -24.28 17.50
C ALA A 961 -6.25 -24.81 16.40
N LEU A 962 -6.55 -25.96 15.78
CA LEU A 962 -5.76 -26.46 14.64
C LEU A 962 -5.79 -25.52 13.44
N LYS A 963 -6.95 -24.92 13.13
CA LYS A 963 -7.06 -23.88 12.09
C LYS A 963 -6.21 -22.66 12.41
N PHE A 964 -6.18 -22.25 13.69
CA PHE A 964 -5.31 -21.18 14.16
C PHE A 964 -3.82 -21.52 13.94
N LEU A 965 -3.39 -22.72 14.31
CA LEU A 965 -2.01 -23.17 14.09
C LEU A 965 -1.64 -23.27 12.60
N GLN A 966 -2.59 -23.65 11.74
CA GLN A 966 -2.38 -23.61 10.28
C GLN A 966 -2.13 -22.18 9.77
N ILE A 967 -2.76 -21.18 10.36
CA ILE A 967 -2.50 -19.77 10.05
C ILE A 967 -1.08 -19.39 10.52
N GLN A 968 -0.68 -19.76 11.74
CA GLN A 968 0.67 -19.52 12.26
C GLN A 968 1.75 -20.22 11.42
N ARG A 969 1.46 -21.42 10.90
CA ARG A 969 2.33 -22.13 9.95
C ARG A 969 2.49 -21.35 8.64
N LYS A 970 1.40 -20.80 8.09
CA LYS A 970 1.49 -19.94 6.90
C LYS A 970 2.31 -18.67 7.18
N ARG A 971 2.13 -18.06 8.35
CA ARG A 971 2.92 -16.90 8.80
C ARG A 971 4.41 -17.24 8.87
N TYR A 972 4.76 -18.37 9.50
CA TYR A 972 6.14 -18.86 9.58
C TYR A 972 6.75 -19.06 8.19
N LEU A 973 6.09 -19.82 7.31
CA LEU A 973 6.59 -20.08 5.95
C LEU A 973 6.72 -18.79 5.13
N SER A 974 5.73 -17.90 5.20
CA SER A 974 5.78 -16.64 4.47
C SER A 974 6.96 -15.76 4.91
N GLY A 975 7.25 -15.72 6.22
CA GLY A 975 8.39 -14.97 6.73
C GLY A 975 9.73 -15.64 6.41
N HIS A 976 9.82 -16.96 6.56
CA HIS A 976 11.00 -17.74 6.16
C HIS A 976 11.36 -17.53 4.69
N ASN A 977 10.36 -17.53 3.80
CA ASN A 977 10.57 -17.33 2.36
C ASN A 977 10.98 -15.89 2.01
N ALA A 978 10.74 -14.94 2.92
CA ALA A 978 11.11 -13.53 2.80
C ALA A 978 12.41 -13.18 3.55
N GLU A 979 12.88 -14.05 4.45
CA GLU A 979 14.11 -13.86 5.21
C GLU A 979 15.33 -13.88 4.29
N THR A 980 16.25 -12.95 4.56
CA THR A 980 17.40 -12.62 3.71
C THR A 980 18.72 -13.00 4.37
N ALA A 981 18.71 -13.14 5.70
CA ALA A 981 19.82 -13.69 6.48
C ALA A 981 19.63 -15.20 6.73
N THR A 982 20.64 -15.84 7.34
CA THR A 982 20.45 -17.19 7.89
C THR A 982 19.44 -17.13 9.02
N GLU A 983 18.37 -17.93 8.92
CA GLU A 983 17.35 -18.01 9.98
C GLU A 983 17.98 -18.50 11.30
N PRO A 984 17.90 -17.72 12.39
CA PRO A 984 18.38 -18.17 13.69
C PRO A 984 17.42 -19.19 14.31
N PRO A 985 17.90 -20.03 15.25
CA PRO A 985 17.02 -20.87 16.05
C PRO A 985 16.06 -20.02 16.90
N LEU A 986 14.92 -20.59 17.30
CA LEU A 986 13.89 -19.86 18.05
C LEU A 986 14.41 -19.27 19.36
N VAL A 987 15.36 -19.93 20.03
CA VAL A 987 16.03 -19.43 21.25
C VAL A 987 16.87 -18.15 21.02
N GLN A 988 17.16 -17.79 19.76
CA GLN A 988 17.90 -16.59 19.38
C GLN A 988 17.06 -15.62 18.54
N VAL A 989 15.72 -15.80 18.51
CA VAL A 989 14.83 -14.96 17.72
C VAL A 989 15.01 -13.48 18.04
N LEU A 990 15.04 -12.65 17.00
CA LEU A 990 15.12 -11.21 17.11
C LEU A 990 13.73 -10.56 16.98
N PRO A 991 13.52 -9.37 17.57
CA PRO A 991 12.25 -8.63 17.50
C PRO A 991 11.68 -8.41 16.10
N GLU A 992 12.56 -8.17 15.13
CA GLU A 992 12.24 -7.94 13.73
C GLU A 992 11.83 -9.21 12.97
N GLN A 993 11.84 -10.37 13.62
CA GLN A 993 11.47 -11.67 13.06
C GLN A 993 10.14 -12.21 13.65
N PRO A 994 8.99 -11.53 13.41
CA PRO A 994 7.71 -11.93 13.97
C PRO A 994 7.24 -13.31 13.45
N TYR A 995 7.73 -13.74 12.28
CA TYR A 995 7.40 -15.06 11.75
C TYR A 995 7.99 -16.21 12.59
N LEU A 996 9.11 -15.96 13.27
CA LEU A 996 9.70 -16.88 14.25
C LEU A 996 9.00 -16.75 15.60
N ALA A 997 8.91 -15.54 16.14
CA ALA A 997 8.37 -15.31 17.48
C ALA A 997 6.89 -15.73 17.60
N TYR A 998 6.06 -15.38 16.62
CA TYR A 998 4.66 -15.78 16.61
C TYR A 998 4.44 -17.12 15.92
N GLY A 999 4.89 -17.24 14.66
CA GLY A 999 4.61 -18.40 13.81
C GLY A 999 5.27 -19.70 14.31
N LYS A 1000 6.61 -19.75 14.25
CA LYS A 1000 7.40 -20.91 14.73
C LYS A 1000 7.18 -21.15 16.22
N GLY A 1001 7.11 -20.07 17.01
CA GLY A 1001 6.88 -20.08 18.45
C GLY A 1001 5.60 -20.78 18.87
N ALA A 1002 4.46 -20.38 18.30
CA ALA A 1002 3.16 -21.00 18.57
C ALA A 1002 3.19 -22.51 18.27
N LEU A 1003 3.74 -22.88 17.11
CA LEU A 1003 3.87 -24.28 16.69
C LEU A 1003 4.75 -25.06 17.66
N ALA A 1004 5.95 -24.56 17.99
CA ALA A 1004 6.90 -25.25 18.86
C ALA A 1004 6.32 -25.57 20.25
N PHE A 1005 5.77 -24.57 20.94
CA PHE A 1005 5.19 -24.78 22.27
C PHE A 1005 3.94 -25.66 22.25
N TYR A 1006 3.10 -25.52 21.21
CA TYR A 1006 1.93 -26.37 21.07
C TYR A 1006 2.31 -27.84 20.79
N THR A 1007 3.31 -28.09 19.93
CA THR A 1007 3.91 -29.42 19.72
C THR A 1007 4.32 -30.04 21.05
N LEU A 1008 5.14 -29.29 21.80
CA LEU A 1008 5.69 -29.77 23.05
C LEU A 1008 4.58 -30.06 24.06
N SER A 1009 3.52 -29.25 24.07
CA SER A 1009 2.35 -29.46 24.91
C SER A 1009 1.59 -30.75 24.56
N GLU A 1010 1.49 -31.13 23.28
CA GLU A 1010 0.82 -32.37 22.87
C GLU A 1010 1.66 -33.61 23.21
N GLN A 1011 2.99 -33.52 23.10
CA GLN A 1011 3.91 -34.64 23.35
C GLN A 1011 4.22 -34.85 24.84
N TRP A 1012 4.43 -33.76 25.59
CA TRP A 1012 4.73 -33.81 27.03
C TRP A 1012 3.46 -33.86 27.89
N GLY A 1013 2.37 -33.28 27.39
CA GLY A 1013 1.11 -33.05 28.10
C GLY A 1013 1.01 -31.63 28.66
N GLU A 1014 -0.11 -30.95 28.39
CA GLU A 1014 -0.38 -29.55 28.77
C GLU A 1014 -0.07 -29.26 30.24
N ALA A 1015 -0.59 -30.08 31.17
CA ALA A 1015 -0.40 -29.84 32.59
C ALA A 1015 1.08 -29.91 33.03
N ARG A 1016 1.88 -30.79 32.41
CA ARG A 1016 3.31 -30.94 32.74
C ARG A 1016 4.14 -29.80 32.19
N LEU A 1017 3.90 -29.42 30.93
CA LEU A 1017 4.55 -28.25 30.33
C LEU A 1017 4.18 -26.98 31.10
N ASN A 1018 2.91 -26.75 31.40
CA ASN A 1018 2.46 -25.60 32.17
C ASN A 1018 3.07 -25.57 33.57
N ALA A 1019 3.25 -26.71 34.25
CA ALA A 1019 3.94 -26.78 35.53
C ALA A 1019 5.43 -26.38 35.41
N ALA A 1020 6.11 -26.80 34.34
CA ALA A 1020 7.50 -26.40 34.08
C ALA A 1020 7.58 -24.88 33.81
N LEU A 1021 6.71 -24.35 32.96
CA LEU A 1021 6.61 -22.92 32.65
C LEU A 1021 6.27 -22.10 33.89
N ARG A 1022 5.34 -22.56 34.73
CA ARG A 1022 5.00 -21.93 36.02
C ARG A 1022 6.21 -21.83 36.93
N THR A 1023 6.98 -22.93 37.05
CA THR A 1023 8.18 -22.95 37.88
C THR A 1023 9.20 -21.93 37.38
N PHE A 1024 9.37 -21.83 36.06
CA PHE A 1024 10.25 -20.84 35.44
C PHE A 1024 9.78 -19.40 35.67
N LEU A 1025 8.48 -19.14 35.49
CA LEU A 1025 7.88 -17.82 35.72
C LEU A 1025 8.11 -17.37 37.17
N LEU A 1026 7.82 -18.23 38.14
CA LEU A 1026 7.92 -17.89 39.56
C LEU A 1026 9.38 -17.68 40.01
N SER A 1027 10.36 -18.38 39.42
CA SER A 1027 11.77 -18.18 39.75
C SER A 1027 12.38 -16.89 39.17
N HIS A 1028 11.75 -16.34 38.13
CA HIS A 1028 12.20 -15.14 37.39
C HIS A 1028 11.23 -13.95 37.46
N ASN A 1029 10.15 -14.04 38.22
CA ASN A 1029 9.28 -12.89 38.52
C ASN A 1029 10.00 -11.94 39.50
N ARG A 1030 10.83 -11.06 38.96
CA ARG A 1030 11.69 -10.14 39.72
C ARG A 1030 11.52 -8.70 39.22
N PRO A 1031 11.44 -7.72 40.13
CA PRO A 1031 11.36 -6.30 39.78
C PRO A 1031 12.74 -5.67 39.45
N ALA A 1032 13.81 -6.47 39.40
CA ALA A 1032 15.19 -6.04 39.22
C ALA A 1032 16.04 -7.20 38.65
N PRO A 1033 17.20 -6.91 38.02
CA PRO A 1033 18.09 -7.94 37.49
C PRO A 1033 18.61 -8.91 38.57
N PRO A 1034 19.05 -10.14 38.20
CA PRO A 1034 19.22 -10.63 36.83
C PRO A 1034 17.90 -11.05 36.16
N TYR A 1035 17.71 -10.60 34.92
CA TYR A 1035 16.58 -10.98 34.05
C TYR A 1035 16.85 -12.29 33.30
N ALA A 1036 15.80 -13.01 32.93
CA ALA A 1036 15.94 -14.32 32.27
C ALA A 1036 16.16 -14.18 30.75
N ILE A 1037 17.01 -15.04 30.19
CA ILE A 1037 17.17 -15.19 28.73
C ILE A 1037 16.48 -16.46 28.22
N ALA A 1038 16.23 -16.55 26.92
CA ALA A 1038 15.54 -17.71 26.34
C ALA A 1038 16.29 -19.04 26.59
N VAL A 1039 17.63 -18.99 26.65
CA VAL A 1039 18.48 -20.15 26.97
C VAL A 1039 18.20 -20.69 28.36
N ASP A 1040 17.88 -19.84 29.35
CA ASP A 1040 17.53 -20.27 30.71
C ASP A 1040 16.25 -21.11 30.68
N LEU A 1041 15.26 -20.70 29.88
CA LEU A 1041 14.01 -21.45 29.72
C LEU A 1041 14.25 -22.80 29.06
N VAL A 1042 14.99 -22.85 27.94
CA VAL A 1042 15.24 -24.11 27.23
C VAL A 1042 16.00 -25.09 28.14
N SER A 1043 16.99 -24.60 28.88
CA SER A 1043 17.73 -25.40 29.86
C SER A 1043 16.82 -25.93 30.96
N HIS A 1044 15.94 -25.09 31.51
CA HIS A 1044 14.95 -25.49 32.50
C HIS A 1044 13.97 -26.54 31.97
N LEU A 1045 13.48 -26.40 30.73
CA LEU A 1045 12.60 -27.38 30.09
C LEU A 1045 13.31 -28.73 29.91
N LYS A 1046 14.57 -28.75 29.46
CA LYS A 1046 15.35 -29.99 29.31
C LYS A 1046 15.62 -30.69 30.64
N ASN A 1047 15.86 -29.92 31.70
CA ASN A 1047 16.14 -30.45 33.03
C ASN A 1047 14.89 -31.03 33.70
N THR A 1048 13.72 -30.47 33.40
CA THR A 1048 12.43 -30.90 33.97
C THR A 1048 11.72 -31.97 33.15
N ALA A 1049 12.00 -32.06 31.84
CA ALA A 1049 11.42 -33.06 30.96
C ALA A 1049 12.01 -34.47 31.15
N PRO A 1050 11.22 -35.53 30.90
CA PRO A 1050 11.73 -36.89 30.71
C PRO A 1050 12.86 -36.93 29.67
N GLU A 1051 13.83 -37.81 29.87
CA GLU A 1051 15.00 -37.94 28.98
C GLU A 1051 14.60 -38.13 27.50
N SER A 1052 13.50 -38.84 27.25
CA SER A 1052 12.95 -39.07 25.90
C SER A 1052 12.48 -37.80 25.17
N LEU A 1053 12.19 -36.70 25.88
CA LEU A 1053 11.72 -35.44 25.30
C LEU A 1053 12.83 -34.40 25.14
N ARG A 1054 14.02 -34.62 25.71
CA ARG A 1054 15.15 -33.68 25.59
C ARG A 1054 15.60 -33.45 24.14
N PRO A 1055 15.68 -34.47 23.26
CA PRO A 1055 16.00 -34.26 21.85
C PRO A 1055 14.97 -33.38 21.15
N LEU A 1056 13.68 -33.66 21.38
CA LEU A 1056 12.58 -32.86 20.82
C LEU A 1056 12.66 -31.39 21.24
N ILE A 1057 12.96 -31.11 22.52
CA ILE A 1057 13.15 -29.73 22.99
C ILE A 1057 14.34 -29.07 22.27
N GLY A 1058 15.45 -29.79 22.05
CA GLY A 1058 16.56 -29.28 21.24
C GLY A 1058 16.12 -28.92 19.82
N GLU A 1059 15.44 -29.84 19.13
CA GLU A 1059 14.98 -29.63 17.75
C GLU A 1059 13.99 -28.47 17.62
N LEU A 1060 13.07 -28.30 18.58
CA LEU A 1060 12.04 -27.27 18.52
C LEU A 1060 12.56 -25.84 18.80
N PHE A 1061 13.55 -25.70 19.69
CA PHE A 1061 13.99 -24.37 20.17
C PHE A 1061 15.41 -23.98 19.75
N GLU A 1062 16.32 -24.95 19.62
CA GLU A 1062 17.73 -24.73 19.26
C GLU A 1062 18.01 -25.13 17.81
N GLY A 1063 17.09 -25.84 17.15
CA GLY A 1063 17.17 -26.18 15.73
C GLY A 1063 16.94 -24.96 14.83
N ALA A 1064 17.90 -24.69 13.94
CA ALA A 1064 17.77 -23.67 12.89
C ALA A 1064 17.19 -24.24 11.57
N GLU A 1065 17.23 -25.56 11.39
CA GLU A 1065 16.78 -26.20 10.15
C GLU A 1065 15.24 -26.27 10.05
N VAL A 1066 14.71 -25.90 8.89
CA VAL A 1066 13.26 -25.82 8.65
C VAL A 1066 12.62 -27.17 8.40
N GLU A 1067 13.23 -28.04 7.59
CA GLU A 1067 12.66 -29.34 7.26
C GLU A 1067 12.47 -30.25 8.48
N PRO A 1068 13.47 -30.43 9.38
CA PRO A 1068 13.27 -31.21 10.60
C PRO A 1068 12.14 -30.65 11.46
N PHE A 1069 12.10 -29.32 11.65
CA PHE A 1069 11.05 -28.66 12.40
C PHE A 1069 9.65 -28.92 11.81
N LEU A 1070 9.49 -28.72 10.50
CA LEU A 1070 8.21 -28.95 9.82
C LEU A 1070 7.81 -30.41 9.87
N ASN A 1071 8.74 -31.36 9.70
CA ASN A 1071 8.44 -32.78 9.80
C ASN A 1071 7.86 -33.14 11.18
N ILE A 1072 8.43 -32.60 12.26
CA ILE A 1072 7.93 -32.79 13.63
C ILE A 1072 6.52 -32.21 13.78
N VAL A 1073 6.32 -30.98 13.30
CA VAL A 1073 5.06 -30.25 13.46
C VAL A 1073 3.94 -30.85 12.61
N ASP A 1074 4.21 -31.12 11.35
CA ASP A 1074 3.23 -31.57 10.38
C ASP A 1074 2.76 -33.01 10.64
N THR A 1075 3.61 -33.84 11.27
CA THR A 1075 3.28 -35.23 11.61
C THR A 1075 1.99 -35.35 12.45
N TRP A 1076 1.66 -34.36 13.30
CA TRP A 1076 0.36 -34.33 13.98
C TRP A 1076 -0.58 -33.25 13.44
N LEU A 1077 -0.06 -32.09 12.99
CA LEU A 1077 -0.88 -30.96 12.56
C LEU A 1077 -1.66 -31.26 11.27
N LEU A 1078 -1.11 -32.10 10.38
CA LEU A 1078 -1.75 -32.49 9.11
C LEU A 1078 -2.41 -33.88 9.17
N ALA A 1079 -2.07 -34.69 10.18
CA ALA A 1079 -2.64 -36.04 10.36
C ALA A 1079 -3.97 -36.05 11.13
N LYS A 1080 -4.34 -34.95 11.77
CA LYS A 1080 -5.60 -34.73 12.50
C LYS A 1080 -6.42 -33.65 11.81
#